data_AF-A0A7W0JBQ9-F1
#
_entry.id   AF-A0A7W0JBQ9-F1
#
_cell.length_a   1.000
_cell.length_b   1.000
_cell.length_c   1.000
_cell.angle_alpha   90.00
_cell.angle_beta   90.00
_cell.angle_gamma   90.00
#
_symmetry.space_group_name_H-M   'P 1'
#
loop_
_entity.id
_entity.type
_entity.pdbx_description
1 polymer ?
#
loop_
_entity_poly.entity_id
_entity_poly.type
_entity_poly.pdbx_seq_one_letter_code
_entity_poly.pdbx_strand_id
1 'polypeptide(L)'
;FASLLKKFDHAAIITRLGEITIQASFQEFADDISLQTTLLKALALAMEPLKKAPQVLILNYNLALNATLLTPFLHAGLEYIDLSYCPKIDDEALSKIHSLCPNLKHLCLMATGITEIKGWFLGDLTFPKLEHCNISYCNHLQTLRLHAPNLKTIVLKENPLLKNCENKEILLIAFKHDGCALQYASKKLKEDKEIVLAAITQNGLALQWVLPHLKNKPIVLAAVVQNGLALEYTLNDNNDDKEIVLAAVRENGLALQFADLYLRGVEKVVVAAVKQNGLALQFADFYLRGVEKVVVAAVKQNGLALEHASMRLREDVKIVFAATTQNVHAVGYAHERLKQDKKFVLSTIHLNHKAFKYANENFKEDRDFILEAIRKNNLVLEFLDKKLFHDRHFTLAAVKINGLLLQYAHENFKKNLEIAMAAVTQNCLALRYAAQEIVLNFVTQNGLMLKNADESLKLDPKIVLAALTENGLALEYADKSLHDNKEVILTAVTQNGLALQHAGGASRLSNEIAMAAVTQNGLAVQYVDKSHLFNTEIVLAAIRQNGLALQYVDKSHLFYTEIVLAAIAQNGLALQYASKNLRENREFLLAAAKQNGLILQCKSEERMTFFIDLCLKDKDIIKAAVEQNGLSLQYASQNFRGNKEIVLAAVKQNGFALQYATWSFEDWDFFYRQNVAEAAVKQNGFVLELARK
;
A
#
# COMPACT_ATOMS: atom_id res chain seq x y z
N PHE A 1 47.49 -13.10 37.69
CA PHE A 1 47.64 -12.59 36.32
C PHE A 1 46.56 -13.12 35.38
N ALA A 2 46.54 -14.42 35.03
CA ALA A 2 45.44 -14.99 34.23
C ALA A 2 44.05 -14.84 34.88
N SER A 3 43.96 -14.88 36.22
CA SER A 3 42.72 -14.56 36.96
C SER A 3 42.35 -13.08 36.98
N LEU A 4 43.33 -12.19 36.77
CA LEU A 4 43.11 -10.74 36.70
C LEU A 4 42.52 -10.43 35.32
N LEU A 5 43.19 -10.86 34.25
CA LEU A 5 42.70 -10.70 32.86
C LEU A 5 41.33 -11.38 32.63
N LYS A 6 41.07 -12.56 33.24
CA LYS A 6 39.75 -13.23 33.19
C LYS A 6 38.61 -12.45 33.88
N LYS A 7 38.92 -11.46 34.73
CA LYS A 7 37.90 -10.58 35.35
C LYS A 7 37.64 -9.32 34.54
N PHE A 8 38.44 -9.03 33.51
CA PHE A 8 38.34 -7.83 32.68
C PHE A 8 38.01 -8.22 31.24
N ASP A 9 36.72 -8.14 30.89
CA ASP A 9 36.21 -8.50 29.54
C ASP A 9 36.74 -7.58 28.41
N HIS A 10 37.45 -6.52 28.77
CA HIS A 10 37.93 -5.47 27.86
C HIS A 10 39.43 -5.54 27.55
N ALA A 11 40.17 -6.52 28.10
CA ALA A 11 41.60 -6.74 27.82
C ALA A 11 41.88 -8.22 27.50
N ALA A 12 42.20 -8.53 26.24
CA ALA A 12 42.33 -9.89 25.74
C ALA A 12 43.52 -10.07 24.77
N ILE A 13 44.10 -11.27 24.80
CA ILE A 13 44.96 -11.79 23.73
C ILE A 13 44.09 -12.76 22.92
N ILE A 14 43.78 -12.38 21.69
CA ILE A 14 42.86 -13.10 20.80
C ILE A 14 43.68 -13.74 19.70
N THR A 15 43.46 -15.03 19.43
CA THR A 15 44.02 -15.71 18.25
C THR A 15 42.88 -16.04 17.29
N ARG A 16 42.89 -15.47 16.08
CA ARG A 16 41.90 -15.74 15.03
C ARG A 16 42.61 -15.99 13.72
N LEU A 17 42.30 -17.12 13.06
CA LEU A 17 42.85 -17.49 11.74
C LEU A 17 44.39 -17.41 11.66
N GLY A 18 45.09 -17.69 12.76
CA GLY A 18 46.56 -17.65 12.84
C GLY A 18 47.15 -16.25 13.09
N GLU A 19 46.34 -15.20 13.19
CA GLU A 19 46.73 -13.86 13.64
C GLU A 19 46.53 -13.74 15.16
N ILE A 20 47.49 -13.12 15.84
CA ILE A 20 47.42 -12.84 17.27
C ILE A 20 47.23 -11.34 17.47
N THR A 21 46.15 -10.98 18.16
CA THR A 21 45.75 -9.62 18.49
C THR A 21 45.84 -9.41 19.99
N ILE A 22 46.50 -8.33 20.41
CA ILE A 22 46.43 -7.83 21.78
C ILE A 22 45.48 -6.64 21.75
N GLN A 23 44.39 -6.73 22.49
CA GLN A 23 43.39 -5.67 22.55
C GLN A 23 43.05 -5.34 23.99
N ALA A 24 43.21 -4.08 24.37
CA ALA A 24 42.75 -3.54 25.63
C ALA A 24 42.18 -2.13 25.43
N SER A 25 40.91 -1.94 25.76
CA SER A 25 40.27 -0.61 25.85
C SER A 25 40.06 -0.23 27.30
N PHE A 26 40.49 0.97 27.66
CA PHE A 26 40.45 1.47 29.04
C PHE A 26 39.38 2.55 29.25
N GLN A 27 38.44 2.69 28.31
CA GLN A 27 37.39 3.73 28.32
C GLN A 27 36.54 3.74 29.60
N GLU A 28 36.21 2.57 30.14
CA GLU A 28 35.39 2.44 31.36
C GLU A 28 36.16 2.70 32.67
N PHE A 29 37.49 2.86 32.60
CA PHE A 29 38.38 3.00 33.76
C PHE A 29 39.30 4.22 33.65
N ALA A 30 38.84 5.30 33.01
CA ALA A 30 39.65 6.48 32.75
C ALA A 30 40.34 7.04 34.01
N ASP A 31 39.71 6.93 35.18
CA ASP A 31 40.16 7.56 36.42
C ASP A 31 41.18 6.74 37.25
N ASP A 32 41.39 5.44 36.94
CA ASP A 32 42.31 4.57 37.71
C ASP A 32 43.61 4.23 36.95
N ILE A 33 44.55 5.19 36.97
CA ILE A 33 45.87 5.09 36.35
C ILE A 33 46.69 3.91 36.92
N SER A 34 46.50 3.57 38.20
CA SER A 34 47.24 2.49 38.87
C SER A 34 46.80 1.13 38.34
N LEU A 35 45.49 0.93 38.19
CA LEU A 35 44.91 -0.27 37.59
C LEU A 35 45.32 -0.40 36.12
N GLN A 36 45.24 0.68 35.33
CA GLN A 36 45.69 0.70 33.94
C GLN A 36 47.17 0.26 33.81
N THR A 37 48.04 0.79 34.67
CA THR A 37 49.48 0.41 34.70
C THR A 37 49.68 -1.06 35.04
N THR A 38 48.94 -1.57 36.02
CA THR A 38 49.02 -2.96 36.46
C THR A 38 48.56 -3.91 35.36
N LEU A 39 47.49 -3.56 34.64
CA LEU A 39 46.97 -4.33 33.51
C LEU A 39 47.94 -4.34 32.33
N LEU A 40 48.58 -3.20 32.00
CA LEU A 40 49.61 -3.14 30.97
C LEU A 40 50.81 -4.05 31.29
N LYS A 41 51.32 -4.02 32.53
CA LYS A 41 52.40 -4.92 32.95
C LYS A 41 51.98 -6.39 32.90
N ALA A 42 50.74 -6.69 33.30
CA ALA A 42 50.20 -8.04 33.23
C ALA A 42 50.07 -8.54 31.78
N LEU A 43 49.64 -7.68 30.85
CA LEU A 43 49.55 -8.00 29.43
C LEU A 43 50.94 -8.24 28.82
N ALA A 44 51.93 -7.40 29.15
CA ALA A 44 53.31 -7.59 28.69
C ALA A 44 53.89 -8.94 29.15
N LEU A 45 53.71 -9.31 30.41
CA LEU A 45 54.14 -10.63 30.92
C LEU A 45 53.37 -11.79 30.26
N ALA A 46 52.09 -11.58 29.92
CA ALA A 46 51.28 -12.60 29.24
C ALA A 46 51.71 -12.83 27.77
N MET A 47 52.51 -11.93 27.19
CA MET A 47 53.07 -12.10 25.84
C MET A 47 54.28 -13.02 25.77
N GLU A 48 55.12 -13.05 26.82
CA GLU A 48 56.37 -13.83 26.85
C GLU A 48 56.22 -15.31 26.43
N PRO A 49 55.17 -16.06 26.85
CA PRO A 49 55.02 -17.47 26.47
C PRO A 49 54.42 -17.69 25.07
N LEU A 50 54.08 -16.65 24.30
CA LEU A 50 53.46 -16.81 22.98
C LEU A 50 54.45 -17.36 21.97
N LYS A 51 54.09 -18.48 21.31
CA LYS A 51 54.92 -19.13 20.28
C LYS A 51 55.07 -18.30 18.99
N LYS A 52 54.15 -17.37 18.75
CA LYS A 52 54.13 -16.46 17.59
C LYS A 52 53.94 -15.04 18.12
N ALA A 53 54.70 -14.10 17.57
CA ALA A 53 54.58 -12.70 17.96
C ALA A 53 53.24 -12.12 17.47
N PRO A 54 52.59 -11.21 18.23
CA PRO A 54 51.34 -10.57 17.82
C PRO A 54 51.49 -9.73 16.55
N GLN A 55 50.46 -9.68 15.72
CA GLN A 55 50.43 -8.84 14.51
C GLN A 55 49.70 -7.52 14.77
N VAL A 56 48.76 -7.53 15.72
CA VAL A 56 47.84 -6.41 16.00
C VAL A 56 47.93 -6.01 17.46
N LEU A 57 48.15 -4.72 17.70
CA LEU A 57 48.18 -4.12 19.03
C LEU A 57 47.15 -2.99 19.10
N ILE A 58 46.18 -3.12 20.01
CA ILE A 58 45.15 -2.12 20.27
C ILE A 58 45.20 -1.81 21.76
N LEU A 59 45.72 -0.64 22.12
CA LEU A 59 45.79 -0.14 23.49
C LEU A 59 45.24 1.29 23.51
N ASN A 60 43.92 1.44 23.57
CA ASN A 60 43.24 2.73 23.45
C ASN A 60 42.59 3.19 24.77
N TYR A 61 42.31 4.50 24.87
CA TYR A 61 41.75 5.16 26.05
C TYR A 61 42.60 5.03 27.33
N ASN A 62 43.93 4.93 27.20
CA ASN A 62 44.82 4.67 28.32
C ASN A 62 45.60 5.94 28.75
N LEU A 63 45.31 6.46 29.95
CA LEU A 63 45.97 7.64 30.51
C LEU A 63 47.33 7.34 31.15
N ALA A 64 47.64 6.05 31.40
CA ALA A 64 48.91 5.61 31.96
C ALA A 64 49.99 5.33 30.89
N LEU A 65 49.58 4.94 29.68
CA LEU A 65 50.46 4.40 28.64
C LEU A 65 51.44 5.45 28.11
N ASN A 66 52.71 5.29 28.48
CA ASN A 66 53.84 6.09 28.01
C ASN A 66 54.85 5.24 27.23
N ALA A 67 55.91 5.85 26.71
CA ALA A 67 56.95 5.17 25.93
C ALA A 67 57.53 3.92 26.63
N THR A 68 57.78 3.99 27.94
CA THR A 68 58.33 2.87 28.74
C THR A 68 57.36 1.71 28.85
N LEU A 69 56.09 1.98 29.13
CA LEU A 69 55.06 0.94 29.24
C LEU A 69 54.67 0.35 27.88
N LEU A 70 54.84 1.10 26.78
CA LEU A 70 54.61 0.62 25.44
C LEU A 70 55.73 -0.30 24.92
N THR A 71 56.98 -0.06 25.34
CA THR A 71 58.18 -0.74 24.79
C THR A 71 58.07 -2.28 24.75
N PRO A 72 57.60 -2.99 25.79
CA PRO A 72 57.51 -4.46 25.78
C PRO A 72 56.59 -5.03 24.69
N PHE A 73 55.66 -4.24 24.18
CA PHE A 73 54.71 -4.65 23.15
C PHE A 73 55.25 -4.48 21.73
N LEU A 74 56.32 -3.69 21.54
CA LEU A 74 56.82 -3.31 20.22
C LEU A 74 57.85 -4.31 19.70
N HIS A 75 57.65 -4.81 18.48
CA HIS A 75 58.58 -5.71 17.80
C HIS A 75 58.32 -5.73 16.28
N ALA A 76 59.25 -6.30 15.51
CA ALA A 76 59.24 -6.24 14.05
C ALA A 76 58.09 -6.99 13.34
N GLY A 77 57.28 -7.75 14.09
CA GLY A 77 56.16 -8.54 13.57
C GLY A 77 54.82 -7.81 13.61
N LEU A 78 54.76 -6.63 14.24
CA LEU A 78 53.54 -5.82 14.28
C LEU A 78 53.24 -5.20 12.91
N GLU A 79 52.00 -5.37 12.47
CA GLU A 79 51.45 -4.79 11.26
C GLU A 79 50.38 -3.72 11.56
N TYR A 80 49.75 -3.77 12.74
CA TYR A 80 48.71 -2.84 13.15
C TYR A 80 48.92 -2.35 14.59
N ILE A 81 48.92 -1.03 14.78
CA ILE A 81 48.97 -0.38 16.09
C ILE A 81 47.84 0.66 16.19
N ASP A 82 47.04 0.58 17.24
CA ASP A 82 46.07 1.59 17.63
C ASP A 82 46.27 2.02 19.09
N LEU A 83 46.67 3.27 19.26
CA LEU A 83 46.94 3.94 20.53
C LEU A 83 46.02 5.15 20.74
N SER A 84 44.81 5.09 20.20
CA SER A 84 43.86 6.21 20.26
C SER A 84 43.55 6.61 21.70
N TYR A 85 43.42 7.91 21.97
CA TYR A 85 43.10 8.48 23.29
C TYR A 85 44.11 8.10 24.39
N CYS A 86 45.39 8.00 24.03
CA CYS A 86 46.49 7.77 24.97
C CYS A 86 47.38 9.02 25.06
N PRO A 87 47.08 10.00 25.95
CA PRO A 87 47.71 11.31 25.93
C PRO A 87 49.18 11.32 26.38
N LYS A 88 49.67 10.24 27.01
CA LYS A 88 51.10 10.09 27.38
C LYS A 88 51.94 9.41 26.29
N ILE A 89 51.34 9.05 25.15
CA ILE A 89 52.08 8.66 23.95
C ILE A 89 52.64 9.94 23.33
N ASP A 90 53.94 10.13 23.52
CA ASP A 90 54.71 11.30 23.11
C ASP A 90 55.70 10.95 21.97
N ASP A 91 56.59 11.88 21.64
CA ASP A 91 57.55 11.71 20.54
C ASP A 91 58.57 10.60 20.83
N GLU A 92 58.89 10.32 22.10
CA GLU A 92 59.74 9.18 22.50
C GLU A 92 59.04 7.86 22.17
N ALA A 93 57.75 7.75 22.50
CA ALA A 93 56.95 6.57 22.16
C ALA A 93 56.89 6.36 20.63
N LEU A 94 56.68 7.42 19.86
CA LEU A 94 56.69 7.37 18.40
C LEU A 94 58.06 6.93 17.84
N SER A 95 59.16 7.43 18.40
CA SER A 95 60.52 7.02 18.01
C SER A 95 60.76 5.53 18.26
N LYS A 96 60.22 4.97 19.35
CA LYS A 96 60.29 3.52 19.63
C LYS A 96 59.44 2.70 18.68
N ILE A 97 58.24 3.17 18.33
CA ILE A 97 57.40 2.52 17.31
C ILE A 97 58.15 2.47 15.98
N HIS A 98 58.75 3.60 15.57
CA HIS A 98 59.54 3.70 14.34
C HIS A 98 60.72 2.71 14.31
N SER A 99 61.51 2.62 15.39
CA SER A 99 62.71 1.77 15.41
C SER A 99 62.41 0.27 15.57
N LEU A 100 61.35 -0.09 16.29
CA LEU A 100 61.05 -1.49 16.62
C LEU A 100 60.03 -2.15 15.68
N CYS A 101 59.24 -1.37 14.92
CA CYS A 101 58.13 -1.89 14.10
C CYS A 101 58.28 -1.54 12.59
N PRO A 102 59.33 -2.01 11.89
CA PRO A 102 59.55 -1.68 10.47
C PRO A 102 58.48 -2.23 9.50
N ASN A 103 57.68 -3.22 9.92
CA ASN A 103 56.64 -3.85 9.08
C ASN A 103 55.24 -3.25 9.27
N LEU A 104 55.13 -2.14 10.01
CA LEU A 104 53.85 -1.53 10.35
C LEU A 104 53.10 -1.05 9.09
N LYS A 105 51.85 -1.48 8.95
CA LYS A 105 50.92 -1.11 7.87
C LYS A 105 49.84 -0.13 8.35
N HIS A 106 49.44 -0.22 9.61
CA HIS A 106 48.40 0.64 10.20
C HIS A 106 48.90 1.27 11.50
N LEU A 107 48.77 2.59 11.62
CA LEU A 107 49.13 3.36 12.80
C LEU A 107 48.04 4.37 13.16
N CYS A 108 47.34 4.14 14.27
CA CYS A 108 46.37 5.07 14.82
C CYS A 108 46.92 5.74 16.08
N LEU A 109 47.09 7.06 16.02
CA LEU A 109 47.59 7.93 17.08
C LEU A 109 46.57 9.02 17.43
N MET A 110 45.28 8.78 17.17
CA MET A 110 44.23 9.75 17.42
C MET A 110 44.23 10.22 18.89
N ALA A 111 44.16 11.53 19.14
CA ALA A 111 44.15 12.11 20.49
C ALA A 111 45.33 11.67 21.39
N THR A 112 46.53 11.55 20.81
CA THR A 112 47.78 11.30 21.55
C THR A 112 48.53 12.60 21.88
N GLY A 113 49.54 12.48 22.74
CA GLY A 113 50.37 13.61 23.21
C GLY A 113 51.56 13.96 22.30
N ILE A 114 51.62 13.41 21.09
CA ILE A 114 52.69 13.68 20.13
C ILE A 114 52.73 15.18 19.77
N THR A 115 53.95 15.71 19.66
CA THR A 115 54.20 17.11 19.33
C THR A 115 54.92 17.26 18.00
N GLU A 116 55.74 16.29 17.60
CA GLU A 116 56.48 16.31 16.35
C GLU A 116 56.55 14.94 15.70
N ILE A 117 56.21 14.87 14.40
CA ILE A 117 56.47 13.71 13.56
C ILE A 117 57.62 14.10 12.64
N LYS A 118 58.85 13.73 12.99
CA LYS A 118 60.05 13.99 12.18
C LYS A 118 61.14 12.96 12.48
N GLY A 119 62.04 12.75 11.53
CA GLY A 119 63.22 11.91 11.69
C GLY A 119 64.35 12.62 12.45
N TRP A 120 65.44 11.89 12.69
CA TRP A 120 66.65 12.45 13.32
C TRP A 120 67.32 13.47 12.39
N PHE A 121 67.73 14.64 12.93
CA PHE A 121 68.31 15.79 12.20
C PHE A 121 67.54 16.22 10.92
N LEU A 122 66.50 17.07 11.08
CA LEU A 122 65.70 17.67 9.99
C LEU A 122 65.09 16.70 8.95
N GLY A 123 65.38 15.41 8.98
CA GLY A 123 64.90 14.40 8.05
C GLY A 123 63.47 13.93 8.34
N ASP A 124 62.95 13.12 7.42
CA ASP A 124 61.59 12.58 7.52
C ASP A 124 61.55 11.31 8.37
N LEU A 125 60.52 11.18 9.21
CA LEU A 125 60.26 9.93 9.91
C LEU A 125 59.77 8.90 8.90
N THR A 126 60.51 7.80 8.72
CA THR A 126 60.24 6.87 7.61
C THR A 126 59.47 5.63 8.07
N PHE A 127 58.33 5.33 7.43
CA PHE A 127 57.64 4.05 7.60
C PHE A 127 57.43 3.39 6.22
N PRO A 128 58.27 2.41 5.83
CA PRO A 128 58.32 1.91 4.45
C PRO A 128 57.07 1.12 4.04
N LYS A 129 56.39 0.47 4.99
CA LYS A 129 55.20 -0.36 4.73
C LYS A 129 53.88 0.27 5.20
N LEU A 130 53.91 1.50 5.73
CA LEU A 130 52.71 2.13 6.29
C LEU A 130 51.72 2.47 5.18
N GLU A 131 50.51 1.93 5.29
CA GLU A 131 49.41 2.12 4.35
C GLU A 131 48.35 3.05 4.92
N HIS A 132 48.12 3.01 6.24
CA HIS A 132 47.07 3.77 6.90
C HIS A 132 47.59 4.47 8.14
N CYS A 133 47.35 5.77 8.24
CA CYS A 133 47.73 6.56 9.41
C CYS A 133 46.59 7.46 9.88
N ASN A 134 46.27 7.44 11.16
CA ASN A 134 45.30 8.37 11.74
C ASN A 134 45.99 9.20 12.83
N ILE A 135 46.04 10.51 12.60
CA ILE A 135 46.71 11.48 13.45
C ILE A 135 45.73 12.62 13.72
N SER A 136 44.48 12.27 14.02
CA SER A 136 43.45 13.27 14.31
C SER A 136 43.44 13.64 15.79
N TYR A 137 43.00 14.86 16.12
CA TYR A 137 42.88 15.35 17.50
C TYR A 137 44.20 15.36 18.30
N CYS A 138 45.36 15.35 17.63
CA CYS A 138 46.66 15.51 18.27
C CYS A 138 46.90 17.00 18.52
N ASN A 139 46.26 17.53 19.56
CA ASN A 139 46.16 18.98 19.82
C ASN A 139 47.51 19.69 19.99
N HIS A 140 48.57 18.96 20.34
CA HIS A 140 49.92 19.48 20.53
C HIS A 140 50.83 19.30 19.32
N LEU A 141 50.36 18.64 18.26
CA LEU A 141 51.15 18.34 17.07
C LEU A 141 51.46 19.63 16.31
N GLN A 142 52.75 19.94 16.14
CA GLN A 142 53.24 21.15 15.46
C GLN A 142 53.86 20.84 14.10
N THR A 143 54.58 19.72 13.99
CA THR A 143 55.36 19.36 12.80
C THR A 143 54.95 18.00 12.25
N LEU A 144 54.76 17.91 10.93
CA LEU A 144 54.49 16.65 10.21
C LEU A 144 55.45 16.48 9.02
N ARG A 145 56.47 15.64 9.22
CA ARG A 145 57.49 15.19 8.27
C ARG A 145 57.56 13.67 8.31
N LEU A 146 56.70 13.05 7.52
CA LEU A 146 56.56 11.61 7.39
C LEU A 146 56.92 11.20 5.95
N HIS A 147 57.73 10.15 5.82
CA HIS A 147 57.99 9.51 4.53
C HIS A 147 57.44 8.08 4.57
N ALA A 148 56.32 7.87 3.87
CA ALA A 148 55.63 6.59 3.82
C ALA A 148 55.19 6.31 2.37
N PRO A 149 56.04 5.64 1.55
CA PRO A 149 55.81 5.51 0.10
C PRO A 149 54.58 4.65 -0.25
N ASN A 150 54.14 3.79 0.67
CA ASN A 150 52.95 2.93 0.49
C ASN A 150 51.68 3.52 1.12
N LEU A 151 51.72 4.78 1.59
CA LEU A 151 50.62 5.39 2.32
C LEU A 151 49.41 5.60 1.39
N LYS A 152 48.31 4.96 1.73
CA LYS A 152 47.04 5.02 1.01
C LYS A 152 46.09 6.03 1.64
N THR A 153 46.07 6.14 2.97
CA THR A 153 45.19 7.04 3.71
C THR A 153 45.92 7.71 4.86
N ILE A 154 45.68 9.02 5.04
CA ILE A 154 46.05 9.74 6.25
C ILE A 154 44.90 10.62 6.73
N VAL A 155 44.60 10.60 8.02
CA VAL A 155 43.58 11.45 8.65
C VAL A 155 44.27 12.49 9.52
N LEU A 156 44.11 13.78 9.18
CA LEU A 156 44.76 14.92 9.86
C LEU A 156 43.77 15.82 10.60
N LYS A 157 42.53 15.38 10.78
CA LYS A 157 41.43 16.19 11.31
C LYS A 157 41.73 16.73 12.72
N GLU A 158 41.37 17.99 12.97
CA GLU A 158 41.38 18.62 14.31
C GLU A 158 42.78 18.69 14.96
N ASN A 159 43.78 19.16 14.21
CA ASN A 159 45.12 19.46 14.72
C ASN A 159 45.41 20.98 14.74
N PRO A 160 44.92 21.74 15.72
CA PRO A 160 44.95 23.21 15.68
C PRO A 160 46.35 23.83 15.66
N LEU A 161 47.36 23.15 16.23
CA LEU A 161 48.75 23.62 16.25
C LEU A 161 49.56 23.15 15.04
N LEU A 162 49.05 22.22 14.23
CA LEU A 162 49.77 21.70 13.08
C LEU A 162 49.79 22.78 12.00
N LYS A 163 50.93 23.43 11.84
CA LYS A 163 51.12 24.46 10.84
C LYS A 163 52.37 24.10 10.05
N ASN A 164 52.31 24.25 8.73
CA ASN A 164 53.43 24.02 7.83
C ASN A 164 53.78 22.55 7.55
N CYS A 165 52.79 21.73 7.18
CA CYS A 165 53.09 20.50 6.46
C CYS A 165 53.76 20.84 5.10
N GLU A 166 55.00 20.39 4.92
CA GLU A 166 55.81 20.64 3.72
C GLU A 166 55.77 19.48 2.71
N ASN A 167 55.15 18.36 3.08
CA ASN A 167 55.08 17.17 2.23
C ASN A 167 53.85 17.22 1.31
N LYS A 168 54.09 17.43 0.01
CA LYS A 168 53.06 17.47 -1.05
C LYS A 168 52.28 16.14 -1.13
N GLU A 169 52.97 15.00 -1.05
CA GLU A 169 52.35 13.67 -1.18
C GLU A 169 51.39 13.38 -0.03
N ILE A 170 51.79 13.71 1.21
CA ILE A 170 50.94 13.56 2.39
C ILE A 170 49.66 14.36 2.24
N LEU A 171 49.75 15.62 1.82
CA LEU A 171 48.58 16.46 1.62
C LEU A 171 47.66 15.92 0.52
N LEU A 172 48.22 15.47 -0.61
CA LEU A 172 47.42 14.87 -1.68
C LEU A 172 46.71 13.57 -1.23
N ILE A 173 47.36 12.76 -0.38
CA ILE A 173 46.72 11.60 0.23
C ILE A 173 45.63 12.02 1.22
N ALA A 174 45.86 13.05 2.04
CA ALA A 174 44.88 13.59 2.98
C ALA A 174 43.63 14.12 2.24
N PHE A 175 43.83 14.84 1.13
CA PHE A 175 42.75 15.42 0.33
C PHE A 175 41.81 14.38 -0.25
N LYS A 176 42.23 13.11 -0.42
CA LYS A 176 41.32 12.03 -0.85
C LYS A 176 40.11 11.89 0.07
N HIS A 177 40.26 12.24 1.35
CA HIS A 177 39.22 12.09 2.37
C HIS A 177 38.81 13.43 3.00
N ASP A 178 39.72 14.41 3.06
CA ASP A 178 39.44 15.72 3.64
C ASP A 178 40.23 16.85 2.92
N GLY A 179 39.57 17.55 2.00
CA GLY A 179 40.12 18.73 1.32
C GLY A 179 40.41 19.90 2.26
N CYS A 180 39.75 19.96 3.43
CA CYS A 180 40.05 20.98 4.44
C CYS A 180 41.39 20.74 5.16
N ALA A 181 42.07 19.62 4.90
CA ALA A 181 43.46 19.42 5.31
C ALA A 181 44.42 20.46 4.70
N LEU A 182 43.98 21.24 3.70
CA LEU A 182 44.72 22.38 3.16
C LEU A 182 45.09 23.39 4.26
N GLN A 183 44.31 23.46 5.35
CA GLN A 183 44.61 24.31 6.50
C GLN A 183 46.02 24.07 7.08
N TYR A 184 46.49 22.82 7.04
CA TYR A 184 47.78 22.37 7.58
C TYR A 184 48.96 22.62 6.63
N ALA A 185 48.70 22.89 5.35
CA ALA A 185 49.73 23.09 4.34
C ALA A 185 50.62 24.30 4.66
N SER A 186 51.92 24.17 4.38
CA SER A 186 52.85 25.31 4.45
C SER A 186 52.47 26.42 3.48
N LYS A 187 52.90 27.65 3.77
CA LYS A 187 52.66 28.79 2.87
C LYS A 187 53.10 28.46 1.44
N LYS A 188 54.26 27.84 1.26
CA LYS A 188 54.78 27.43 -0.06
C LYS A 188 53.82 26.51 -0.81
N LEU A 189 53.21 25.54 -0.13
CA LEU A 189 52.26 24.61 -0.76
C LEU A 189 50.88 25.24 -0.97
N LYS A 190 50.47 26.20 -0.14
CA LYS A 190 49.27 27.01 -0.39
C LYS A 190 49.42 27.96 -1.58
N GLU A 191 50.65 28.27 -2.01
CA GLU A 191 50.93 29.01 -3.25
C GLU A 191 50.84 28.11 -4.50
N ASP A 192 50.92 26.78 -4.34
CA ASP A 192 50.81 25.83 -5.45
C ASP A 192 49.34 25.67 -5.87
N LYS A 193 49.02 26.14 -7.08
CA LYS A 193 47.67 26.10 -7.64
C LYS A 193 47.15 24.67 -7.81
N GLU A 194 48.01 23.70 -8.11
CA GLU A 194 47.58 22.29 -8.23
C GLU A 194 47.11 21.75 -6.89
N ILE A 195 47.81 22.12 -5.81
CA ILE A 195 47.47 21.70 -4.44
C ILE A 195 46.18 22.35 -3.99
N VAL A 196 46.02 23.65 -4.24
CA VAL A 196 44.78 24.37 -3.96
C VAL A 196 43.60 23.77 -4.72
N LEU A 197 43.76 23.50 -6.03
CA LEU A 197 42.70 22.91 -6.83
C LEU A 197 42.39 21.46 -6.44
N ALA A 198 43.40 20.66 -6.07
CA ALA A 198 43.17 19.30 -5.57
C ALA A 198 42.32 19.30 -4.28
N ALA A 199 42.62 20.21 -3.35
CA ALA A 199 41.84 20.39 -2.14
C ALA A 199 40.39 20.83 -2.43
N ILE A 200 40.22 21.87 -3.26
CA ILE A 200 38.91 22.42 -3.65
C ILE A 200 38.05 21.40 -4.39
N THR A 201 38.65 20.64 -5.31
CA THR A 201 37.95 19.62 -6.10
C THR A 201 37.33 18.57 -5.18
N GLN A 202 38.00 18.25 -4.07
CA GLN A 202 37.45 17.30 -3.11
C GLN A 202 36.47 17.95 -2.12
N ASN A 203 36.72 19.18 -1.67
CA ASN A 203 35.82 19.94 -0.80
C ASN A 203 35.92 21.44 -1.07
N GLY A 204 34.86 22.05 -1.62
CA GLY A 204 34.80 23.46 -1.97
C GLY A 204 34.97 24.39 -0.77
N LEU A 205 34.62 23.94 0.44
CA LEU A 205 34.85 24.70 1.68
C LEU A 205 36.35 24.86 2.01
N ALA A 206 37.24 24.09 1.37
CA ALA A 206 38.68 24.29 1.45
C ALA A 206 39.11 25.70 1.01
N LEU A 207 38.25 26.43 0.26
CA LEU A 207 38.44 27.83 -0.09
C LEU A 207 38.73 28.73 1.13
N GLN A 208 38.20 28.39 2.31
CA GLN A 208 38.49 29.09 3.57
C GLN A 208 40.00 29.19 3.83
N TRP A 209 40.76 28.17 3.46
CA TRP A 209 42.20 28.03 3.75
C TRP A 209 43.12 28.49 2.61
N VAL A 210 42.54 28.90 1.48
CA VAL A 210 43.27 29.45 0.33
C VAL A 210 43.74 30.86 0.64
N LEU A 211 44.96 31.19 0.21
CA LEU A 211 45.54 32.52 0.41
C LEU A 211 44.70 33.60 -0.32
N PRO A 212 44.45 34.78 0.29
CA PRO A 212 43.56 35.80 -0.26
C PRO A 212 43.86 36.17 -1.73
N HIS A 213 45.12 36.37 -2.09
CA HIS A 213 45.53 36.76 -3.45
C HIS A 213 45.33 35.65 -4.50
N LEU A 214 45.08 34.41 -4.08
CA LEU A 214 44.75 33.29 -4.97
C LEU A 214 43.25 33.06 -5.11
N LYS A 215 42.38 33.74 -4.33
CA LYS A 215 40.91 33.66 -4.46
C LYS A 215 40.40 34.45 -5.67
N ASN A 216 40.99 34.17 -6.83
CA ASN A 216 40.55 34.71 -8.11
C ASN A 216 39.34 33.95 -8.65
N LYS A 217 38.71 34.50 -9.68
CA LYS A 217 37.47 33.98 -10.26
C LYS A 217 37.52 32.48 -10.62
N PRO A 218 38.54 31.94 -11.32
CA PRO A 218 38.61 30.50 -11.61
C PRO A 218 38.62 29.59 -10.37
N ILE A 219 39.41 29.94 -9.35
CA ILE A 219 39.52 29.15 -8.11
C ILE A 219 38.21 29.23 -7.31
N VAL A 220 37.63 30.42 -7.23
CA VAL A 220 36.34 30.62 -6.56
C VAL A 220 35.21 29.89 -7.29
N LEU A 221 35.16 29.95 -8.62
CA LEU A 221 34.20 29.20 -9.42
C LEU A 221 34.33 27.69 -9.19
N ALA A 222 35.55 27.15 -9.18
CA ALA A 222 35.77 25.74 -8.85
C ALA A 222 35.21 25.37 -7.47
N ALA A 223 35.41 26.25 -6.47
CA ALA A 223 34.91 26.03 -5.12
C ALA A 223 33.38 26.10 -5.02
N VAL A 224 32.73 27.12 -5.58
CA VAL A 224 31.27 27.28 -5.48
C VAL A 224 30.49 26.31 -6.37
N VAL A 225 31.10 25.82 -7.45
CA VAL A 225 30.52 24.74 -8.28
C VAL A 225 30.59 23.40 -7.54
N GLN A 226 31.61 23.20 -6.71
CA GLN A 226 31.74 22.00 -5.89
C GLN A 226 30.81 22.05 -4.66
N ASN A 227 30.75 23.21 -3.99
CA ASN A 227 29.87 23.48 -2.85
C ASN A 227 29.53 24.97 -2.81
N GLY A 228 28.28 25.31 -3.08
CA GLY A 228 27.78 26.67 -3.19
C GLY A 228 27.91 27.47 -1.90
N LEU A 229 27.98 26.82 -0.73
CA LEU A 229 28.22 27.51 0.55
C LEU A 229 29.66 28.03 0.67
N ALA A 230 30.58 27.58 -0.19
CA ALA A 230 31.93 28.15 -0.26
C ALA A 230 31.92 29.66 -0.60
N LEU A 231 30.79 30.20 -1.09
CA LEU A 231 30.60 31.63 -1.30
C LEU A 231 30.87 32.46 -0.01
N GLU A 232 30.58 31.90 1.17
CA GLU A 232 30.89 32.50 2.47
C GLU A 232 32.37 32.90 2.63
N TYR A 233 33.27 32.11 2.03
CA TYR A 233 34.72 32.26 2.20
C TYR A 233 35.40 33.04 1.07
N THR A 234 34.63 33.66 0.19
CA THR A 234 35.19 34.51 -0.86
C THR A 234 35.58 35.89 -0.33
N LEU A 235 36.25 36.70 -1.15
CA LEU A 235 36.48 38.11 -0.86
C LEU A 235 35.22 38.92 -1.21
N ASN A 236 35.03 40.09 -0.58
CA ASN A 236 33.83 40.91 -0.81
C ASN A 236 33.57 41.19 -2.31
N ASP A 237 34.62 41.49 -3.08
CA ASP A 237 34.56 41.75 -4.52
C ASP A 237 34.24 40.50 -5.40
N ASN A 238 34.09 39.31 -4.79
CA ASN A 238 33.61 38.12 -5.48
C ASN A 238 32.13 37.83 -5.16
N ASN A 239 31.61 38.39 -4.06
CA ASN A 239 30.22 38.24 -3.65
C ASN A 239 29.26 39.13 -4.45
N ASP A 240 29.78 40.09 -5.21
CA ASP A 240 29.08 40.95 -6.17
C ASP A 240 29.28 40.50 -7.64
N ASP A 241 30.14 39.51 -7.91
CA ASP A 241 30.23 38.86 -9.23
C ASP A 241 29.03 37.94 -9.47
N LYS A 242 28.17 38.37 -10.39
CA LYS A 242 26.93 37.68 -10.75
C LYS A 242 27.15 36.25 -11.25
N GLU A 243 28.26 35.95 -11.93
CA GLU A 243 28.54 34.61 -12.45
C GLU A 243 28.89 33.65 -11.31
N ILE A 244 29.73 34.10 -10.38
CA ILE A 244 30.11 33.34 -9.18
C ILE A 244 28.87 33.05 -8.34
N VAL A 245 28.06 34.08 -8.04
CA VAL A 245 26.84 33.91 -7.24
C VAL A 245 25.83 33.03 -7.97
N LEU A 246 25.66 33.16 -9.29
CA LEU A 246 24.78 32.27 -10.05
C LEU A 246 25.24 30.81 -10.03
N ALA A 247 26.55 30.55 -10.08
CA ALA A 247 27.07 29.20 -9.92
C ALA A 247 26.79 28.65 -8.52
N ALA A 248 27.07 29.45 -7.48
CA ALA A 248 26.83 29.09 -6.09
C ALA A 248 25.36 28.76 -5.80
N VAL A 249 24.41 29.63 -6.19
CA VAL A 249 22.98 29.42 -5.88
C VAL A 249 22.34 28.30 -6.70
N ARG A 250 22.94 27.93 -7.84
CA ARG A 250 22.50 26.77 -8.63
C ARG A 250 22.94 25.45 -8.00
N GLU A 251 24.09 25.45 -7.34
CA GLU A 251 24.56 24.31 -6.55
C GLU A 251 23.76 24.24 -5.24
N ASN A 252 23.71 25.33 -4.46
CA ASN A 252 22.96 25.44 -3.20
C ASN A 252 22.23 26.79 -3.10
N GLY A 253 20.90 26.78 -3.18
CA GLY A 253 20.08 28.00 -3.17
C GLY A 253 20.23 28.83 -1.90
N LEU A 254 20.58 28.22 -0.76
CA LEU A 254 20.82 28.94 0.50
C LEU A 254 22.12 29.74 0.47
N ALA A 255 23.02 29.52 -0.51
CA ALA A 255 24.19 30.34 -0.72
C ALA A 255 23.84 31.81 -1.00
N LEU A 256 22.60 32.11 -1.41
CA LEU A 256 22.10 33.48 -1.58
C LEU A 256 22.32 34.35 -0.34
N GLN A 257 22.36 33.75 0.87
CA GLN A 257 22.63 34.46 2.12
C GLN A 257 24.04 35.07 2.22
N PHE A 258 24.98 34.66 1.36
CA PHE A 258 26.36 35.16 1.32
C PHE A 258 26.60 36.11 0.14
N ALA A 259 25.68 36.18 -0.82
CA ALA A 259 25.77 37.13 -1.93
C ALA A 259 25.71 38.58 -1.42
N ASP A 260 26.32 39.50 -2.17
CA ASP A 260 26.18 40.93 -1.90
C ASP A 260 24.70 41.37 -1.96
N LEU A 261 24.36 42.39 -1.18
CA LEU A 261 22.99 42.92 -1.08
C LEU A 261 22.41 43.29 -2.45
N TYR A 262 23.23 43.84 -3.36
CA TYR A 262 22.79 44.17 -4.70
C TYR A 262 22.32 42.93 -5.47
N LEU A 263 23.08 41.83 -5.42
CA LEU A 263 22.74 40.59 -6.12
C LEU A 263 21.55 39.85 -5.50
N ARG A 264 21.26 40.04 -4.21
CA ARG A 264 20.01 39.59 -3.57
C ARG A 264 18.77 40.33 -4.11
N GLY A 265 18.97 41.49 -4.75
CA GLY A 265 17.94 42.24 -5.47
C GLY A 265 17.83 41.92 -6.96
N VAL A 266 18.66 41.03 -7.50
CA VAL A 266 18.61 40.66 -8.92
C VAL A 266 17.68 39.48 -9.14
N GLU A 267 16.55 39.73 -9.84
CA GLU A 267 15.51 38.72 -10.08
C GLU A 267 16.09 37.41 -10.63
N LYS A 268 16.99 37.47 -11.63
CA LYS A 268 17.59 36.26 -12.24
C LYS A 268 18.35 35.41 -11.23
N VAL A 269 19.03 36.03 -10.26
CA VAL A 269 19.82 35.34 -9.23
C VAL A 269 18.87 34.72 -8.21
N VAL A 270 17.91 35.50 -7.69
CA VAL A 270 16.94 35.01 -6.72
C VAL A 270 16.06 33.91 -7.30
N VAL A 271 15.59 34.05 -8.54
CA VAL A 271 14.82 32.99 -9.21
C VAL A 271 15.63 31.71 -9.36
N ALA A 272 16.93 31.80 -9.65
CA ALA A 272 17.79 30.61 -9.68
C ALA A 272 17.90 29.96 -8.30
N ALA A 273 18.12 30.78 -7.25
CA ALA A 273 18.20 30.31 -5.87
C ALA A 273 16.91 29.64 -5.39
N VAL A 274 15.75 30.28 -5.57
CA VAL A 274 14.46 29.74 -5.09
C VAL A 274 13.99 28.51 -5.89
N LYS A 275 14.42 28.37 -7.14
CA LYS A 275 14.19 27.15 -7.93
C LYS A 275 15.04 25.98 -7.43
N GLN A 276 16.24 26.26 -6.91
CA GLN A 276 17.08 25.24 -6.27
C GLN A 276 16.52 24.90 -4.88
N ASN A 277 16.25 25.91 -4.05
CA ASN A 277 15.67 25.79 -2.70
C ASN A 277 14.72 26.95 -2.41
N GLY A 278 13.42 26.68 -2.29
CA GLY A 278 12.37 27.69 -2.11
C GLY A 278 12.54 28.55 -0.85
N LEU A 279 13.16 28.01 0.21
CA LEU A 279 13.44 28.75 1.44
C LEU A 279 14.54 29.81 1.25
N ALA A 280 15.27 29.80 0.13
CA ALA A 280 16.20 30.87 -0.22
C ALA A 280 15.49 32.23 -0.38
N LEU A 281 14.16 32.25 -0.55
CA LEU A 281 13.37 33.47 -0.59
C LEU A 281 13.58 34.36 0.65
N GLN A 282 13.89 33.77 1.81
CA GLN A 282 14.19 34.50 3.05
C GLN A 282 15.44 35.39 2.97
N PHE A 283 16.31 35.15 2.00
CA PHE A 283 17.54 35.93 1.77
C PHE A 283 17.39 36.91 0.60
N ALA A 284 16.31 36.80 -0.18
CA ALA A 284 16.02 37.76 -1.24
C ALA A 284 15.83 39.17 -0.68
N ASP A 285 16.15 40.19 -1.47
CA ASP A 285 15.80 41.56 -1.16
C ASP A 285 14.28 41.72 -0.92
N PHE A 286 13.92 42.67 -0.06
CA PHE A 286 12.53 42.91 0.35
C PHE A 286 11.59 43.12 -0.84
N TYR A 287 12.03 43.84 -1.88
CA TYR A 287 11.20 44.09 -3.06
C TYR A 287 10.89 42.80 -3.82
N LEU A 288 11.86 41.89 -3.95
CA LEU A 288 11.68 40.62 -4.67
C LEU A 288 10.79 39.62 -3.92
N ARG A 289 10.67 39.72 -2.59
CA ARG A 289 9.67 38.97 -1.81
C ARG A 289 8.23 39.43 -2.11
N GLY A 290 8.06 40.56 -2.78
CA GLY A 290 6.78 41.08 -3.26
C GLY A 290 6.47 40.81 -4.73
N VAL A 291 7.38 40.16 -5.46
CA VAL A 291 7.23 39.85 -6.88
C VAL A 291 6.58 38.48 -7.06
N GLU A 292 5.40 38.48 -7.68
CA GLU A 292 4.58 37.27 -7.87
C GLU A 292 5.39 36.13 -8.52
N LYS A 293 6.08 36.40 -9.62
CA LYS A 293 6.87 35.39 -10.35
C LYS A 293 7.94 34.71 -9.48
N VAL A 294 8.59 35.48 -8.60
CA VAL A 294 9.63 34.97 -7.70
C VAL A 294 9.00 34.12 -6.60
N VAL A 295 7.96 34.63 -5.94
CA VAL A 295 7.27 33.91 -4.87
C VAL A 295 6.58 32.65 -5.38
N VAL A 296 5.93 32.70 -6.55
CA VAL A 296 5.33 31.52 -7.19
C VAL A 296 6.38 30.45 -7.49
N ALA A 297 7.57 30.84 -7.96
CA ALA A 297 8.67 29.90 -8.15
C ALA A 297 9.12 29.27 -6.82
N ALA A 298 9.23 30.08 -5.77
CA ALA A 298 9.62 29.61 -4.44
C ALA A 298 8.59 28.65 -3.83
N VAL A 299 7.30 28.99 -3.81
CA VAL A 299 6.24 28.17 -3.18
C VAL A 299 5.94 26.89 -3.96
N LYS A 300 6.18 26.88 -5.28
CA LYS A 300 6.12 25.65 -6.08
C LYS A 300 7.27 24.69 -5.76
N GLN A 301 8.44 25.23 -5.38
CA GLN A 301 9.57 24.42 -4.95
C GLN A 301 9.36 23.94 -3.50
N ASN A 302 9.01 24.85 -2.58
CA ASN A 302 8.70 24.58 -1.17
C ASN A 302 7.57 25.50 -0.68
N GLY A 303 6.41 24.93 -0.38
CA GLY A 303 5.21 25.67 0.04
C GLY A 303 5.42 26.50 1.30
N LEU A 304 6.32 26.10 2.20
CA LEU A 304 6.65 26.86 3.42
C LEU A 304 7.35 28.18 3.10
N ALA A 305 7.92 28.35 1.90
CA ALA A 305 8.51 29.62 1.46
C ALA A 305 7.48 30.77 1.47
N LEU A 306 6.18 30.48 1.49
CA LEU A 306 5.12 31.48 1.66
C LEU A 306 5.32 32.34 2.92
N GLU A 307 5.93 31.80 3.98
CA GLU A 307 6.30 32.54 5.19
C GLU A 307 7.08 33.83 4.89
N HIS A 308 7.99 33.76 3.92
CA HIS A 308 8.89 34.85 3.57
C HIS A 308 8.33 35.78 2.49
N ALA A 309 7.15 35.49 1.94
CA ALA A 309 6.51 36.37 0.98
C ALA A 309 5.98 37.66 1.63
N SER A 310 5.91 38.73 0.84
CA SER A 310 5.29 39.99 1.29
C SER A 310 3.85 39.76 1.75
N MET A 311 3.37 40.58 2.69
CA MET A 311 1.99 40.51 3.21
C MET A 311 0.96 40.48 2.08
N ARG A 312 1.11 41.35 1.06
CA ARG A 312 0.23 41.41 -0.12
C ARG A 312 0.11 40.07 -0.85
N LEU A 313 1.21 39.33 -1.01
CA LEU A 313 1.19 38.03 -1.71
C LEU A 313 0.70 36.88 -0.81
N ARG A 314 0.77 37.04 0.52
CA ARG A 314 0.13 36.13 1.47
C ARG A 314 -1.39 36.30 1.54
N GLU A 315 -1.94 37.37 0.95
CA GLU A 315 -3.37 37.57 0.70
C GLU A 315 -3.83 37.05 -0.68
N ASP A 316 -2.90 36.74 -1.57
CA ASP A 316 -3.26 36.24 -2.90
C ASP A 316 -3.67 34.78 -2.82
N VAL A 317 -4.98 34.56 -2.96
CA VAL A 317 -5.62 33.24 -2.91
C VAL A 317 -4.94 32.23 -3.85
N LYS A 318 -4.52 32.63 -5.05
CA LYS A 318 -3.89 31.72 -6.02
C LYS A 318 -2.52 31.28 -5.55
N ILE A 319 -1.72 32.21 -5.02
CA ILE A 319 -0.38 31.90 -4.50
C ILE A 319 -0.47 31.02 -3.25
N VAL A 320 -1.38 31.37 -2.33
CA VAL A 320 -1.59 30.57 -1.11
C VAL A 320 -2.10 29.17 -1.45
N PHE A 321 -2.98 29.02 -2.44
CA PHE A 321 -3.35 27.69 -2.93
C PHE A 321 -2.19 26.93 -3.55
N ALA A 322 -1.36 27.58 -4.36
CA ALA A 322 -0.17 26.93 -4.93
C ALA A 322 0.77 26.42 -3.82
N ALA A 323 0.98 27.24 -2.78
CA ALA A 323 1.78 26.87 -1.61
C ALA A 323 1.15 25.71 -0.82
N THR A 324 -0.17 25.78 -0.56
CA THR A 324 -0.94 24.76 0.19
C THR A 324 -1.00 23.43 -0.55
N THR A 325 -1.06 23.47 -1.88
CA THR A 325 -1.03 22.26 -2.74
C THR A 325 0.32 21.57 -2.66
N GLN A 326 1.41 22.34 -2.58
CA GLN A 326 2.76 21.79 -2.40
C GLN A 326 2.94 21.25 -0.97
N ASN A 327 2.53 22.01 0.04
CA ASN A 327 2.58 21.63 1.44
C ASN A 327 1.41 22.27 2.21
N VAL A 328 0.54 21.43 2.76
CA VAL A 328 -0.67 21.87 3.49
C VAL A 328 -0.37 22.81 4.65
N HIS A 329 0.79 22.68 5.30
CA HIS A 329 1.19 23.54 6.41
C HIS A 329 1.45 24.99 5.98
N ALA A 330 1.63 25.25 4.68
CA ALA A 330 1.78 26.59 4.14
C ALA A 330 0.56 27.48 4.39
N VAL A 331 -0.65 26.89 4.52
CA VAL A 331 -1.87 27.65 4.87
C VAL A 331 -1.72 28.40 6.21
N GLY A 332 -0.86 27.90 7.11
CA GLY A 332 -0.50 28.56 8.36
C GLY A 332 0.18 29.92 8.16
N TYR A 333 0.80 30.16 7.01
CA TYR A 333 1.42 31.44 6.65
C TYR A 333 0.52 32.34 5.81
N ALA A 334 -0.68 31.89 5.42
CA ALA A 334 -1.66 32.74 4.77
C ALA A 334 -2.00 33.95 5.66
N HIS A 335 -2.33 35.08 5.02
CA HIS A 335 -2.77 36.26 5.76
C HIS A 335 -4.04 35.95 6.57
N GLU A 336 -4.19 36.59 7.73
CA GLU A 336 -5.28 36.33 8.68
C GLU A 336 -6.66 36.54 8.06
N ARG A 337 -6.78 37.53 7.16
CA ARG A 337 -8.01 37.76 6.38
C ARG A 337 -8.49 36.53 5.61
N LEU A 338 -7.59 35.75 5.02
CA LEU A 338 -7.95 34.52 4.30
C LEU A 338 -8.35 33.39 5.27
N LYS A 339 -7.69 33.30 6.43
CA LYS A 339 -8.02 32.32 7.47
C LYS A 339 -9.40 32.56 8.10
N GLN A 340 -9.89 33.80 8.02
CA GLN A 340 -11.23 34.19 8.43
C GLN A 340 -12.27 34.10 7.29
N ASP A 341 -11.85 33.81 6.05
CA ASP A 341 -12.76 33.58 4.94
C ASP A 341 -13.22 32.11 4.93
N LYS A 342 -14.47 31.89 5.34
CA LYS A 342 -15.12 30.57 5.37
C LYS A 342 -14.97 29.82 4.03
N LYS A 343 -15.17 30.51 2.89
CA LYS A 343 -15.09 29.89 1.56
C LYS A 343 -13.67 29.45 1.23
N PHE A 344 -12.69 30.28 1.58
CA PHE A 344 -11.28 29.95 1.39
C PHE A 344 -10.88 28.72 2.23
N VAL A 345 -11.19 28.72 3.53
CA VAL A 345 -10.81 27.61 4.44
C VAL A 345 -11.50 26.30 4.03
N LEU A 346 -12.78 26.32 3.65
CA LEU A 346 -13.45 25.11 3.15
C LEU A 346 -12.83 24.59 1.84
N SER A 347 -12.32 25.50 1.00
CA SER A 347 -11.63 25.13 -0.23
C SER A 347 -10.26 24.49 0.05
N THR A 348 -9.52 24.95 1.08
CA THR A 348 -8.25 24.31 1.48
C THR A 348 -8.48 22.95 2.16
N ILE A 349 -9.55 22.81 2.94
CA ILE A 349 -9.99 21.52 3.53
C ILE A 349 -10.34 20.50 2.44
N HIS A 350 -11.02 20.94 1.38
CA HIS A 350 -11.34 20.09 0.23
C HIS A 350 -10.07 19.53 -0.42
N LEU A 351 -9.02 20.35 -0.57
CA LEU A 351 -7.72 19.90 -1.08
C LEU A 351 -7.03 18.95 -0.10
N ASN A 352 -7.04 19.28 1.20
CA ASN A 352 -6.43 18.46 2.24
C ASN A 352 -7.07 18.73 3.61
N HIS A 353 -7.65 17.69 4.23
CA HIS A 353 -8.29 17.76 5.55
C HIS A 353 -7.39 18.33 6.66
N LYS A 354 -6.07 18.16 6.58
CA LYS A 354 -5.11 18.71 7.56
C LYS A 354 -5.12 20.24 7.60
N ALA A 355 -5.64 20.91 6.57
CA ALA A 355 -5.84 22.35 6.57
C ALA A 355 -6.81 22.82 7.68
N PHE A 356 -7.71 21.94 8.14
CA PHE A 356 -8.64 22.22 9.25
C PHE A 356 -7.91 22.66 10.53
N LYS A 357 -6.69 22.17 10.79
CA LYS A 357 -5.87 22.58 11.95
C LYS A 357 -5.64 24.09 12.02
N TYR A 358 -5.62 24.74 10.86
CA TYR A 358 -5.35 26.17 10.70
C TYR A 358 -6.61 27.03 10.55
N ALA A 359 -7.80 26.42 10.59
CA ALA A 359 -9.03 27.18 10.72
C ALA A 359 -9.00 27.98 12.04
N ASN A 360 -9.59 29.17 12.04
CA ASN A 360 -9.78 29.96 13.25
C ASN A 360 -10.63 29.16 14.28
N GLU A 361 -10.37 29.33 15.58
CA GLU A 361 -11.10 28.66 16.66
C GLU A 361 -12.62 28.87 16.57
N ASN A 362 -13.08 30.06 16.15
CA ASN A 362 -14.51 30.31 15.91
C ASN A 362 -15.13 29.32 14.91
N PHE A 363 -14.40 28.92 13.87
CA PHE A 363 -14.86 27.92 12.90
C PHE A 363 -14.80 26.49 13.43
N LYS A 364 -13.87 26.20 14.34
CA LYS A 364 -13.75 24.88 14.98
C LYS A 364 -14.88 24.63 15.99
N GLU A 365 -15.52 25.69 16.48
CA GLU A 365 -16.69 25.63 17.35
C GLU A 365 -18.02 25.78 16.59
N ASP A 366 -18.01 26.41 15.40
CA ASP A 366 -19.18 26.58 14.54
C ASP A 366 -19.65 25.25 13.92
N ARG A 367 -20.80 24.77 14.39
CA ARG A 367 -21.43 23.53 13.95
C ARG A 367 -21.74 23.50 12.45
N ASP A 368 -22.17 24.62 11.88
CA ASP A 368 -22.51 24.68 10.45
C ASP A 368 -21.24 24.62 9.60
N PHE A 369 -20.18 25.32 10.03
CA PHE A 369 -18.87 25.20 9.41
C PHE A 369 -18.34 23.77 9.46
N ILE A 370 -18.40 23.11 10.62
CA ILE A 370 -17.93 21.73 10.79
C ILE A 370 -18.71 20.78 9.87
N LEU A 371 -20.03 20.91 9.76
CA LEU A 371 -20.84 20.10 8.85
C LEU A 371 -20.44 20.33 7.38
N GLU A 372 -20.19 21.57 6.97
CA GLU A 372 -19.66 21.88 5.64
C GLU A 372 -18.26 21.30 5.42
N ALA A 373 -17.38 21.34 6.43
CA ALA A 373 -16.04 20.77 6.37
C ALA A 373 -16.08 19.24 6.21
N ILE A 374 -16.93 18.54 6.98
CA ILE A 374 -17.17 17.10 6.84
C ILE A 374 -17.66 16.80 5.42
N ARG A 375 -18.61 17.57 4.90
CA ARG A 375 -19.10 17.41 3.52
C ARG A 375 -18.00 17.57 2.47
N LYS A 376 -17.03 18.46 2.70
CA LYS A 376 -15.89 18.65 1.78
C LYS A 376 -14.86 17.53 1.90
N ASN A 377 -14.60 17.04 3.11
CA ASN A 377 -13.67 15.96 3.37
C ASN A 377 -13.95 15.31 4.74
N ASN A 378 -14.48 14.07 4.73
CA ASN A 378 -14.82 13.35 5.96
C ASN A 378 -13.61 13.08 6.88
N LEU A 379 -12.38 13.12 6.38
CA LEU A 379 -11.18 12.91 7.21
C LEU A 379 -10.94 14.04 8.23
N VAL A 380 -11.66 15.17 8.11
CA VAL A 380 -11.66 16.23 9.14
C VAL A 380 -12.07 15.71 10.52
N LEU A 381 -12.82 14.60 10.59
CA LEU A 381 -13.22 13.94 11.83
C LEU A 381 -12.04 13.56 12.75
N GLU A 382 -10.82 13.43 12.22
CA GLU A 382 -9.60 13.20 13.02
C GLU A 382 -9.34 14.36 14.00
N PHE A 383 -9.74 15.58 13.66
CA PHE A 383 -9.50 16.79 14.45
C PHE A 383 -10.67 17.19 15.35
N LEU A 384 -11.80 16.48 15.26
CA LEU A 384 -13.03 16.85 15.96
C LEU A 384 -13.24 16.01 17.22
N ASP A 385 -13.66 16.65 18.30
CA ASP A 385 -14.10 15.94 19.51
C ASP A 385 -15.38 15.15 19.20
N LYS A 386 -15.37 13.85 19.48
CA LYS A 386 -16.52 12.97 19.24
C LYS A 386 -17.73 13.33 20.12
N LYS A 387 -17.54 14.09 21.20
CA LYS A 387 -18.65 14.65 22.00
C LYS A 387 -19.61 15.52 21.18
N LEU A 388 -19.19 16.06 20.02
CA LEU A 388 -20.10 16.76 19.10
C LEU A 388 -21.28 15.89 18.66
N PHE A 389 -21.09 14.58 18.56
CA PHE A 389 -22.13 13.61 18.21
C PHE A 389 -23.04 13.23 19.40
N HIS A 390 -22.91 13.92 20.53
CA HIS A 390 -23.87 13.85 21.65
C HIS A 390 -24.93 14.95 21.57
N ASP A 391 -24.81 15.88 20.61
CA ASP A 391 -25.87 16.82 20.28
C ASP A 391 -26.82 16.22 19.22
N ARG A 392 -28.13 16.25 19.51
CA ARG A 392 -29.15 15.66 18.63
C ARG A 392 -29.18 16.31 17.24
N HIS A 393 -29.19 17.64 17.18
CA HIS A 393 -29.33 18.39 15.93
C HIS A 393 -28.10 18.22 15.05
N PHE A 394 -26.91 18.33 15.66
CA PHE A 394 -25.64 18.09 14.96
C PHE A 394 -25.55 16.67 14.43
N THR A 395 -25.87 15.66 15.26
CA THR A 395 -25.82 14.25 14.85
C THR A 395 -26.76 13.97 13.69
N LEU A 396 -28.01 14.45 13.76
CA LEU A 396 -28.97 14.28 12.66
C LEU A 396 -28.47 14.91 11.35
N ALA A 397 -27.89 16.11 11.41
CA ALA A 397 -27.33 16.76 10.24
C ALA A 397 -26.09 16.03 9.70
N ALA A 398 -25.21 15.54 10.58
CA ALA A 398 -24.00 14.83 10.21
C ALA A 398 -24.30 13.48 9.56
N VAL A 399 -25.24 12.68 10.10
CA VAL A 399 -25.59 11.38 9.50
C VAL A 399 -26.28 11.51 8.14
N LYS A 400 -26.95 12.64 7.88
CA LYS A 400 -27.47 12.99 6.55
C LYS A 400 -26.37 13.31 5.54
N ILE A 401 -25.17 13.72 6.00
CA ILE A 401 -23.99 13.92 5.13
C ILE A 401 -23.27 12.59 4.92
N ASN A 402 -23.10 11.80 5.98
CA ASN A 402 -22.49 10.48 5.93
C ASN A 402 -23.10 9.58 7.02
N GLY A 403 -23.86 8.56 6.63
CA GLY A 403 -24.58 7.66 7.53
C GLY A 403 -23.66 6.88 8.47
N LEU A 404 -22.42 6.62 8.07
CA LEU A 404 -21.44 5.93 8.92
C LEU A 404 -21.03 6.73 10.16
N LEU A 405 -21.38 8.02 10.23
CA LEU A 405 -21.14 8.82 11.43
C LEU A 405 -22.04 8.43 12.61
N LEU A 406 -23.06 7.58 12.39
CA LEU A 406 -23.84 6.98 13.45
C LEU A 406 -22.97 6.21 14.47
N GLN A 407 -21.80 5.70 14.05
CA GLN A 407 -20.86 5.02 14.95
C GLN A 407 -20.39 5.89 16.12
N TYR A 408 -20.32 7.21 15.93
CA TYR A 408 -19.88 8.17 16.93
C TYR A 408 -21.04 8.74 17.75
N ALA A 409 -22.29 8.47 17.36
CA ALA A 409 -23.47 8.98 18.04
C ALA A 409 -23.58 8.39 19.45
N HIS A 410 -24.11 9.19 20.38
CA HIS A 410 -24.48 8.68 21.70
C HIS A 410 -25.48 7.52 21.60
N GLU A 411 -25.45 6.57 22.54
CA GLU A 411 -26.30 5.36 22.51
C GLU A 411 -27.80 5.66 22.39
N ASN A 412 -28.27 6.73 23.06
CA ASN A 412 -29.66 7.18 22.94
C ASN A 412 -30.05 7.59 21.50
N PHE A 413 -29.11 8.03 20.67
CA PHE A 413 -29.36 8.41 19.28
C PHE A 413 -29.25 7.24 18.32
N LYS A 414 -28.46 6.21 18.64
CA LYS A 414 -28.47 4.93 17.92
C LYS A 414 -29.82 4.20 18.07
N LYS A 415 -30.55 4.49 19.15
CA LYS A 415 -31.94 4.06 19.41
C LYS A 415 -32.99 5.02 18.85
N ASN A 416 -32.61 6.23 18.48
CA ASN A 416 -33.56 7.22 17.98
C ASN A 416 -33.92 6.89 16.52
N LEU A 417 -35.20 6.58 16.29
CA LEU A 417 -35.69 6.15 14.98
C LEU A 417 -35.39 7.18 13.88
N GLU A 418 -35.60 8.46 14.12
CA GLU A 418 -35.35 9.53 13.13
C GLU A 418 -33.88 9.57 12.70
N ILE A 419 -32.94 9.58 13.65
CA ILE A 419 -31.50 9.66 13.39
C ILE A 419 -31.00 8.39 12.72
N ALA A 420 -31.36 7.23 13.26
CA ALA A 420 -30.90 5.96 12.74
C ALA A 420 -31.47 5.69 11.34
N MET A 421 -32.73 6.06 11.08
CA MET A 421 -33.30 5.99 9.74
C MET A 421 -32.60 6.94 8.76
N ALA A 422 -32.32 8.18 9.17
CA ALA A 422 -31.57 9.11 8.32
C ALA A 422 -30.18 8.56 7.95
N ALA A 423 -29.49 7.95 8.91
CA ALA A 423 -28.18 7.33 8.70
C ALA A 423 -28.25 6.14 7.72
N VAL A 424 -29.17 5.21 7.96
CA VAL A 424 -29.32 3.98 7.13
C VAL A 424 -29.83 4.31 5.73
N THR A 425 -30.69 5.31 5.59
CA THR A 425 -31.17 5.79 4.28
C THR A 425 -30.03 6.41 3.48
N GLN A 426 -29.13 7.14 4.14
CA GLN A 426 -27.95 7.72 3.48
C GLN A 426 -26.93 6.63 3.10
N ASN A 427 -26.68 5.67 4.00
CA ASN A 427 -25.79 4.53 3.77
C ASN A 427 -26.27 3.32 4.58
N CYS A 428 -26.68 2.26 3.89
CA CYS A 428 -27.23 1.06 4.51
C CYS A 428 -26.27 0.34 5.47
N LEU A 429 -24.95 0.54 5.31
CA LEU A 429 -23.93 -0.02 6.22
C LEU A 429 -23.98 0.63 7.60
N ALA A 430 -24.63 1.79 7.76
CA ALA A 430 -24.83 2.42 9.06
C ALA A 430 -25.68 1.56 10.00
N LEU A 431 -26.45 0.61 9.46
CA LEU A 431 -27.32 -0.28 10.23
C LEU A 431 -26.55 -1.06 11.31
N ARG A 432 -25.27 -1.35 11.07
CA ARG A 432 -24.39 -2.02 12.04
C ARG A 432 -24.17 -1.24 13.34
N TYR A 433 -24.43 0.06 13.33
CA TYR A 433 -24.31 0.91 14.52
C TYR A 433 -25.67 1.24 15.14
N ALA A 434 -26.78 0.80 14.54
CA ALA A 434 -28.11 1.05 15.05
C ALA A 434 -28.45 0.07 16.18
N ALA A 435 -29.35 0.48 17.08
CA ALA A 435 -29.82 -0.39 18.14
C ALA A 435 -30.71 -1.52 17.61
N GLN A 436 -30.83 -2.60 18.39
CA GLN A 436 -31.60 -3.80 18.05
C GLN A 436 -33.03 -3.50 17.55
N GLU A 437 -33.76 -2.61 18.23
CA GLU A 437 -35.13 -2.21 17.87
C GLU A 437 -35.21 -1.57 16.47
N ILE A 438 -34.19 -0.79 16.11
CA ILE A 438 -34.09 -0.17 14.79
C ILE A 438 -33.76 -1.23 13.74
N VAL A 439 -32.81 -2.13 14.04
CA VAL A 439 -32.46 -3.23 13.14
C VAL A 439 -33.68 -4.10 12.86
N LEU A 440 -34.48 -4.41 13.88
CA LEU A 440 -35.73 -5.15 13.73
C LEU A 440 -36.69 -4.47 12.74
N ASN A 441 -36.87 -3.15 12.83
CA ASN A 441 -37.72 -2.40 11.89
C ASN A 441 -37.20 -2.47 10.44
N PHE A 442 -35.89 -2.53 10.23
CA PHE A 442 -35.31 -2.61 8.88
C PHE A 442 -35.42 -4.02 8.29
N VAL A 443 -35.10 -5.05 9.07
CA VAL A 443 -35.15 -6.44 8.57
C VAL A 443 -36.58 -6.93 8.33
N THR A 444 -37.58 -6.37 9.03
CA THR A 444 -39.00 -6.68 8.79
C THR A 444 -39.55 -6.06 7.52
N GLN A 445 -38.90 -5.01 6.98
CA GLN A 445 -39.25 -4.41 5.70
C GLN A 445 -38.42 -4.96 4.54
N ASN A 446 -37.21 -5.44 4.82
CA ASN A 446 -36.30 -6.07 3.87
C ASN A 446 -35.29 -6.96 4.63
N GLY A 447 -35.54 -8.26 4.67
CA GLY A 447 -34.77 -9.27 5.39
C GLY A 447 -33.31 -9.33 4.96
N LEU A 448 -33.00 -8.98 3.71
CA LEU A 448 -31.61 -8.91 3.22
C LEU A 448 -30.78 -7.80 3.87
N MET A 449 -31.42 -6.86 4.59
CA MET A 449 -30.72 -5.85 5.40
C MET A 449 -29.95 -6.47 6.56
N LEU A 450 -30.26 -7.72 6.96
CA LEU A 450 -29.52 -8.48 7.97
C LEU A 450 -28.01 -8.51 7.67
N LYS A 451 -27.62 -8.54 6.39
CA LYS A 451 -26.21 -8.51 5.97
C LYS A 451 -25.41 -7.32 6.51
N ASN A 452 -26.10 -6.20 6.73
CA ASN A 452 -25.53 -4.94 7.19
C ASN A 452 -25.66 -4.74 8.72
N ALA A 453 -26.32 -5.66 9.44
CA ALA A 453 -26.42 -5.61 10.89
C ALA A 453 -25.07 -5.92 11.56
N ASP A 454 -24.95 -5.57 12.83
CA ASP A 454 -23.80 -5.97 13.65
C ASP A 454 -23.75 -7.50 13.83
N GLU A 455 -22.55 -8.07 13.97
CA GLU A 455 -22.37 -9.52 14.13
C GLU A 455 -23.10 -10.06 15.37
N SER A 456 -23.17 -9.28 16.46
CA SER A 456 -23.93 -9.66 17.66
C SER A 456 -25.43 -9.82 17.39
N LEU A 457 -25.99 -9.08 16.43
CA LEU A 457 -27.41 -9.14 16.06
C LEU A 457 -27.70 -10.24 15.04
N LYS A 458 -26.72 -10.63 14.21
CA LYS A 458 -26.82 -11.80 13.32
C LYS A 458 -26.84 -13.13 14.09
N LEU A 459 -26.40 -13.10 15.34
CA LEU A 459 -26.48 -14.19 16.31
C LEU A 459 -27.82 -14.23 17.07
N ASP A 460 -28.59 -13.14 17.10
CA ASP A 460 -29.86 -13.07 17.84
C ASP A 460 -30.98 -13.75 17.04
N PRO A 461 -31.52 -14.90 17.50
CA PRO A 461 -32.57 -15.61 16.78
C PRO A 461 -33.80 -14.75 16.53
N LYS A 462 -34.14 -13.79 17.40
CA LYS A 462 -35.32 -12.92 17.20
C LYS A 462 -35.16 -12.03 15.97
N ILE A 463 -33.98 -11.46 15.78
CA ILE A 463 -33.68 -10.60 14.63
C ILE A 463 -33.59 -11.43 13.35
N VAL A 464 -32.90 -12.58 13.42
CA VAL A 464 -32.76 -13.48 12.27
C VAL A 464 -34.11 -14.02 11.83
N LEU A 465 -34.95 -14.50 12.75
CA LEU A 465 -36.30 -14.98 12.42
C LEU A 465 -37.15 -13.89 11.77
N ALA A 466 -37.10 -12.66 12.29
CA ALA A 466 -37.82 -11.53 11.68
C ALA A 466 -37.32 -11.17 10.27
N ALA A 467 -36.03 -11.36 9.98
CA ALA A 467 -35.49 -11.22 8.64
C ALA A 467 -35.95 -12.34 7.71
N LEU A 468 -35.98 -13.58 8.22
CA LEU A 468 -36.35 -14.78 7.45
C LEU A 468 -37.84 -14.84 7.11
N THR A 469 -38.71 -14.34 7.98
CA THR A 469 -40.14 -14.24 7.68
C THR A 469 -40.42 -13.28 6.52
N GLU A 470 -39.60 -12.24 6.35
CA GLU A 470 -39.65 -11.35 5.19
C GLU A 470 -38.97 -11.99 3.97
N ASN A 471 -37.75 -12.52 4.13
CA ASN A 471 -36.99 -13.16 3.06
C ASN A 471 -36.11 -14.31 3.57
N GLY A 472 -36.49 -15.55 3.23
CA GLY A 472 -35.82 -16.77 3.67
C GLY A 472 -34.37 -16.89 3.20
N LEU A 473 -33.97 -16.21 2.12
CA LEU A 473 -32.56 -16.17 1.68
C LEU A 473 -31.68 -15.34 2.61
N ALA A 474 -32.25 -14.54 3.52
CA ALA A 474 -31.50 -13.85 4.55
C ALA A 474 -30.71 -14.80 5.47
N LEU A 475 -31.02 -16.11 5.45
CA LEU A 475 -30.28 -17.16 6.16
C LEU A 475 -28.79 -17.15 5.81
N GLU A 476 -28.43 -16.76 4.58
CA GLU A 476 -27.04 -16.59 4.14
C GLU A 476 -26.24 -15.68 5.10
N TYR A 477 -26.88 -14.65 5.65
CA TYR A 477 -26.26 -13.63 6.48
C TYR A 477 -26.42 -13.86 7.99
N ALA A 478 -27.22 -14.85 8.38
CA ALA A 478 -27.29 -15.26 9.77
C ALA A 478 -25.95 -15.87 10.22
N ASP A 479 -25.65 -15.76 11.50
CA ASP A 479 -24.46 -16.40 12.04
C ASP A 479 -24.52 -17.92 11.82
N LYS A 480 -23.37 -18.53 11.53
CA LYS A 480 -23.26 -19.97 11.21
C LYS A 480 -23.76 -20.87 12.33
N SER A 481 -23.70 -20.42 13.60
CA SER A 481 -24.25 -21.18 14.73
C SER A 481 -25.76 -21.40 14.64
N LEU A 482 -26.48 -20.56 13.90
CA LEU A 482 -27.92 -20.68 13.67
C LEU A 482 -28.27 -21.53 12.44
N HIS A 483 -27.28 -21.93 11.63
CA HIS A 483 -27.51 -22.69 10.40
C HIS A 483 -27.97 -24.13 10.66
N ASP A 484 -27.83 -24.63 11.89
CA ASP A 484 -28.38 -25.91 12.32
C ASP A 484 -29.54 -25.77 13.33
N ASN A 485 -30.02 -24.56 13.57
CA ASN A 485 -31.17 -24.34 14.45
C ASN A 485 -32.48 -24.68 13.71
N LYS A 486 -33.16 -25.73 14.18
CA LYS A 486 -34.39 -26.25 13.55
C LYS A 486 -35.44 -25.17 13.27
N GLU A 487 -35.72 -24.27 14.22
CA GLU A 487 -36.74 -23.23 14.07
C GLU A 487 -36.34 -22.20 13.01
N VAL A 488 -35.09 -21.76 13.03
CA VAL A 488 -34.51 -20.83 12.05
C VAL A 488 -34.58 -21.40 10.65
N ILE A 489 -34.16 -22.66 10.48
CA ILE A 489 -34.14 -23.30 9.16
C ILE A 489 -35.56 -23.57 8.65
N LEU A 490 -36.48 -24.05 9.49
CA LEU A 490 -37.87 -24.23 9.09
C LEU A 490 -38.50 -22.90 8.66
N THR A 491 -38.26 -21.82 9.39
CA THR A 491 -38.75 -20.48 9.01
C THR A 491 -38.19 -20.04 7.65
N ALA A 492 -36.88 -20.22 7.43
CA ALA A 492 -36.24 -19.89 6.16
C ALA A 492 -36.80 -20.68 4.97
N VAL A 493 -36.90 -22.01 5.09
CA VAL A 493 -37.31 -22.88 3.97
C VAL A 493 -38.80 -22.85 3.70
N THR A 494 -39.62 -22.55 4.72
CA THR A 494 -41.06 -22.34 4.54
C THR A 494 -41.37 -21.01 3.85
N GLN A 495 -40.54 -19.97 4.06
CA GLN A 495 -40.62 -18.73 3.31
C GLN A 495 -40.07 -18.89 1.90
N ASN A 496 -38.89 -19.51 1.74
CA ASN A 496 -38.25 -19.80 0.46
C ASN A 496 -37.47 -21.12 0.51
N GLY A 497 -37.95 -22.16 -0.19
CA GLY A 497 -37.37 -23.50 -0.16
C GLY A 497 -35.91 -23.54 -0.62
N LEU A 498 -35.46 -22.62 -1.47
CA LEU A 498 -34.06 -22.52 -1.91
C LEU A 498 -33.13 -22.02 -0.80
N ALA A 499 -33.65 -21.48 0.31
CA ALA A 499 -32.86 -21.13 1.48
C ALA A 499 -32.13 -22.34 2.10
N LEU A 500 -32.60 -23.57 1.82
CA LEU A 500 -31.95 -24.81 2.26
C LEU A 500 -30.47 -24.89 1.85
N GLN A 501 -30.08 -24.23 0.75
CA GLN A 501 -28.69 -24.16 0.30
C GLN A 501 -27.74 -23.52 1.34
N HIS A 502 -28.26 -22.71 2.26
CA HIS A 502 -27.51 -22.04 3.32
C HIS A 502 -27.64 -22.76 4.68
N ALA A 503 -28.48 -23.79 4.79
CA ALA A 503 -28.61 -24.56 6.02
C ALA A 503 -27.34 -25.38 6.30
N GLY A 504 -27.06 -25.65 7.58
CA GLY A 504 -26.00 -26.51 8.03
C GLY A 504 -26.25 -27.97 7.65
N GLY A 505 -25.18 -28.78 7.69
CA GLY A 505 -25.23 -30.17 7.22
C GLY A 505 -26.20 -31.03 8.04
N ALA A 506 -26.29 -30.80 9.35
CA ALA A 506 -27.19 -31.57 10.23
C ALA A 506 -28.67 -31.26 9.93
N SER A 507 -29.01 -30.01 9.62
CA SER A 507 -30.38 -29.65 9.23
C SER A 507 -30.81 -30.25 7.90
N ARG A 508 -29.90 -30.39 6.93
CA ARG A 508 -30.20 -31.03 5.64
C ARG A 508 -30.49 -32.54 5.77
N LEU A 509 -30.10 -33.16 6.88
CA LEU A 509 -30.42 -34.56 7.20
C LEU A 509 -31.83 -34.72 7.81
N SER A 510 -32.53 -33.64 8.16
CA SER A 510 -33.87 -33.74 8.73
C SER A 510 -34.93 -33.96 7.64
N ASN A 511 -35.69 -35.07 7.73
CA ASN A 511 -36.84 -35.35 6.86
C ASN A 511 -37.85 -34.20 6.85
N GLU A 512 -38.09 -33.61 8.01
CA GLU A 512 -39.07 -32.53 8.19
C GLU A 512 -38.64 -31.27 7.45
N ILE A 513 -37.36 -30.88 7.58
CA ILE A 513 -36.80 -29.70 6.90
C ILE A 513 -36.74 -29.94 5.39
N ALA A 514 -36.28 -31.12 4.97
CA ALA A 514 -36.24 -31.49 3.56
C ALA A 514 -37.65 -31.46 2.94
N MET A 515 -38.64 -32.05 3.60
CA MET A 515 -40.04 -32.06 3.15
C MET A 515 -40.60 -30.64 3.06
N ALA A 516 -40.38 -29.79 4.07
CA ALA A 516 -40.83 -28.40 4.06
C ALA A 516 -40.22 -27.62 2.88
N ALA A 517 -38.91 -27.76 2.65
CA ALA A 517 -38.21 -27.07 1.57
C ALA A 517 -38.72 -27.48 0.18
N VAL A 518 -38.84 -28.79 -0.09
CA VAL A 518 -39.28 -29.27 -1.41
C VAL A 518 -40.77 -29.03 -1.67
N THR A 519 -41.58 -28.98 -0.61
CA THR A 519 -43.00 -28.63 -0.72
C THR A 519 -43.18 -27.15 -1.06
N GLN A 520 -42.30 -26.28 -0.53
CA GLN A 520 -42.29 -24.86 -0.88
C GLN A 520 -41.74 -24.64 -2.30
N ASN A 521 -40.59 -25.25 -2.63
CA ASN A 521 -39.94 -25.19 -3.94
C ASN A 521 -39.33 -26.54 -4.31
N GLY A 522 -39.86 -27.22 -5.32
CA GLY A 522 -39.42 -28.56 -5.73
C GLY A 522 -37.97 -28.62 -6.19
N LEU A 523 -37.41 -27.50 -6.67
CA LEU A 523 -35.98 -27.42 -7.03
C LEU A 523 -35.06 -27.36 -5.81
N ALA A 524 -35.59 -27.15 -4.61
CA ALA A 524 -34.82 -27.25 -3.36
C ALA A 524 -34.28 -28.66 -3.12
N VAL A 525 -34.81 -29.68 -3.80
CA VAL A 525 -34.31 -31.07 -3.73
C VAL A 525 -32.83 -31.17 -4.11
N GLN A 526 -32.30 -30.24 -4.91
CA GLN A 526 -30.86 -30.22 -5.23
C GLN A 526 -29.97 -29.95 -4.01
N TYR A 527 -30.53 -29.40 -2.92
CA TYR A 527 -29.82 -29.04 -1.70
C TYR A 527 -30.13 -29.96 -0.53
N VAL A 528 -31.06 -30.91 -0.67
CA VAL A 528 -31.29 -31.92 0.38
C VAL A 528 -30.09 -32.85 0.49
N ASP A 529 -29.88 -33.46 1.66
CA ASP A 529 -28.83 -34.45 1.80
C ASP A 529 -29.08 -35.65 0.86
N LYS A 530 -27.99 -36.24 0.36
CA LYS A 530 -28.06 -37.35 -0.61
C LYS A 530 -28.83 -38.56 -0.07
N SER A 531 -28.84 -38.78 1.25
CA SER A 531 -29.62 -39.84 1.89
C SER A 531 -31.13 -39.72 1.64
N HIS A 532 -31.65 -38.49 1.50
CA HIS A 532 -33.07 -38.22 1.22
C HIS A 532 -33.45 -38.35 -0.24
N LEU A 533 -32.47 -38.41 -1.15
CA LEU A 533 -32.74 -38.61 -2.57
C LEU A 533 -33.25 -40.02 -2.90
N PHE A 534 -33.20 -40.96 -1.94
CA PHE A 534 -33.83 -42.29 -2.01
C PHE A 534 -35.22 -42.32 -1.37
N ASN A 535 -35.61 -41.27 -0.65
CA ASN A 535 -36.91 -41.20 0.01
C ASN A 535 -37.98 -40.82 -1.01
N THR A 536 -38.75 -41.82 -1.44
CA THR A 536 -39.81 -41.67 -2.44
C THR A 536 -40.83 -40.59 -2.07
N GLU A 537 -41.14 -40.39 -0.79
CA GLU A 537 -42.10 -39.35 -0.36
C GLU A 537 -41.57 -37.95 -0.63
N ILE A 538 -40.31 -37.67 -0.25
CA ILE A 538 -39.65 -36.37 -0.47
C ILE A 538 -39.47 -36.14 -1.98
N VAL A 539 -39.03 -37.16 -2.71
CA VAL A 539 -38.85 -37.11 -4.17
C VAL A 539 -40.17 -36.81 -4.88
N LEU A 540 -41.25 -37.51 -4.54
CA LEU A 540 -42.56 -37.28 -5.14
C LEU A 540 -43.12 -35.91 -4.75
N ALA A 541 -42.91 -35.44 -3.51
CA ALA A 541 -43.29 -34.09 -3.11
C ALA A 541 -42.57 -33.03 -3.95
N ALA A 542 -41.25 -33.15 -4.12
CA ALA A 542 -40.46 -32.25 -4.96
C ALA A 542 -40.94 -32.24 -6.41
N ILE A 543 -41.18 -33.42 -6.99
CA ILE A 543 -41.62 -33.59 -8.37
C ILE A 543 -43.03 -33.03 -8.59
N ARG A 544 -43.95 -33.26 -7.65
CA ARG A 544 -45.32 -32.74 -7.72
C ARG A 544 -45.33 -31.21 -7.60
N GLN A 545 -44.38 -30.62 -6.87
CA GLN A 545 -44.20 -29.18 -6.81
C GLN A 545 -43.59 -28.65 -8.13
N ASN A 546 -42.51 -29.28 -8.63
CA ASN A 546 -41.84 -28.94 -9.88
C ASN A 546 -41.31 -30.20 -10.59
N GLY A 547 -41.87 -30.54 -11.75
CA GLY A 547 -41.53 -31.75 -12.50
C GLY A 547 -40.07 -31.79 -12.96
N LEU A 548 -39.43 -30.63 -13.12
CA LEU A 548 -38.00 -30.54 -13.45
C LEU A 548 -37.09 -30.92 -12.28
N ALA A 549 -37.64 -31.09 -11.07
CA ALA A 549 -36.91 -31.62 -9.92
C ALA A 549 -36.35 -33.04 -10.20
N LEU A 550 -36.94 -33.77 -11.15
CA LEU A 550 -36.47 -35.09 -11.60
C LEU A 550 -34.99 -35.09 -12.03
N GLN A 551 -34.43 -33.95 -12.45
CA GLN A 551 -33.01 -33.88 -12.82
C GLN A 551 -32.04 -33.99 -11.63
N TYR A 552 -32.53 -33.74 -10.41
CA TYR A 552 -31.72 -33.63 -9.19
C TYR A 552 -31.90 -34.83 -8.24
N VAL A 553 -32.83 -35.74 -8.53
CA VAL A 553 -33.07 -36.94 -7.71
C VAL A 553 -32.03 -38.03 -7.99
N ASP A 554 -31.98 -39.05 -7.15
CA ASP A 554 -31.08 -40.18 -7.39
C ASP A 554 -31.39 -40.89 -8.72
N LYS A 555 -30.35 -41.38 -9.41
CA LYS A 555 -30.48 -41.99 -10.74
C LYS A 555 -31.37 -43.24 -10.74
N SER A 556 -31.49 -43.94 -9.61
CA SER A 556 -32.40 -45.08 -9.47
C SER A 556 -33.85 -44.69 -9.79
N HIS A 557 -34.29 -43.49 -9.39
CA HIS A 557 -35.65 -42.99 -9.61
C HIS A 557 -36.02 -42.75 -11.08
N LEU A 558 -35.02 -42.64 -11.96
CA LEU A 558 -35.21 -42.40 -13.40
C LEU A 558 -35.73 -43.63 -14.15
N PHE A 559 -35.78 -44.80 -13.49
CA PHE A 559 -36.31 -46.05 -14.02
C PHE A 559 -37.73 -46.37 -13.53
N TYR A 560 -38.24 -45.65 -12.53
CA TYR A 560 -39.55 -45.95 -11.94
C TYR A 560 -40.65 -45.20 -12.69
N THR A 561 -41.53 -45.97 -13.33
CA THR A 561 -42.67 -45.49 -14.11
C THR A 561 -43.52 -44.47 -13.36
N GLU A 562 -43.87 -44.75 -12.10
CA GLU A 562 -44.73 -43.87 -11.31
C GLU A 562 -44.11 -42.48 -11.09
N ILE A 563 -42.83 -42.43 -10.74
CA ILE A 563 -42.10 -41.18 -10.47
C ILE A 563 -41.96 -40.36 -11.74
N VAL A 564 -41.57 -41.01 -12.84
CA VAL A 564 -41.38 -40.34 -14.14
C VAL A 564 -42.72 -39.84 -14.69
N LEU A 565 -43.81 -40.62 -14.58
CA LEU A 565 -45.14 -40.18 -14.98
C LEU A 565 -45.63 -39.01 -14.11
N ALA A 566 -45.36 -39.02 -12.80
CA ALA A 566 -45.68 -37.89 -11.93
C ALA A 566 -44.93 -36.62 -12.36
N ALA A 567 -43.65 -36.75 -12.75
CA ALA A 567 -42.86 -35.62 -13.24
C ALA A 567 -43.38 -35.07 -14.58
N ILE A 568 -43.73 -35.96 -15.50
CA ILE A 568 -44.31 -35.59 -16.80
C ILE A 568 -45.67 -34.91 -16.61
N ALA A 569 -46.51 -35.44 -15.72
CA ALA A 569 -47.81 -34.86 -15.42
C ALA A 569 -47.69 -33.42 -14.89
N GLN A 570 -46.65 -33.12 -14.12
CA GLN A 570 -46.36 -31.77 -13.65
C GLN A 570 -45.73 -30.89 -14.76
N ASN A 571 -44.71 -31.41 -15.46
CA ASN A 571 -44.02 -30.76 -16.56
C ASN A 571 -43.53 -31.79 -17.59
N GLY A 572 -44.09 -31.74 -18.80
CA GLY A 572 -43.83 -32.69 -19.88
C GLY A 572 -42.37 -32.68 -20.35
N LEU A 573 -41.65 -31.58 -20.16
CA LEU A 573 -40.20 -31.52 -20.45
C LEU A 573 -39.37 -32.34 -19.46
N ALA A 574 -39.92 -32.71 -18.30
CA ALA A 574 -39.22 -33.56 -17.33
C ALA A 574 -38.84 -34.93 -17.92
N LEU A 575 -39.56 -35.41 -18.94
CA LEU A 575 -39.23 -36.65 -19.65
C LEU A 575 -37.77 -36.68 -20.09
N GLN A 576 -37.17 -35.53 -20.43
CA GLN A 576 -35.77 -35.46 -20.88
C GLN A 576 -34.76 -36.01 -19.85
N TYR A 577 -35.12 -36.03 -18.56
CA TYR A 577 -34.28 -36.54 -17.48
C TYR A 577 -34.52 -38.02 -17.16
N ALA A 578 -35.57 -38.65 -17.69
CA ALA A 578 -35.85 -40.05 -17.45
C ALA A 578 -34.78 -40.98 -18.07
N SER A 579 -34.76 -42.24 -17.62
CA SER A 579 -33.90 -43.27 -18.22
C SER A 579 -34.17 -43.43 -19.73
N LYS A 580 -33.15 -43.84 -20.48
CA LYS A 580 -33.23 -43.99 -21.94
C LYS A 580 -34.46 -44.81 -22.37
N ASN A 581 -34.70 -45.94 -21.69
CA ASN A 581 -35.81 -46.84 -22.01
C ASN A 581 -37.19 -46.16 -21.85
N LEU A 582 -37.38 -45.33 -20.81
CA LEU A 582 -38.64 -44.63 -20.59
C LEU A 582 -38.79 -43.43 -21.53
N ARG A 583 -37.68 -42.75 -21.87
CA ARG A 583 -37.67 -41.67 -22.88
C ARG A 583 -38.08 -42.14 -24.27
N GLU A 584 -37.76 -43.38 -24.61
CA GLU A 584 -38.09 -43.98 -25.91
C GLU A 584 -39.44 -44.72 -25.87
N ASN A 585 -40.11 -44.80 -24.71
CA ASN A 585 -41.39 -45.48 -24.57
C ASN A 585 -42.53 -44.60 -25.10
N ARG A 586 -43.33 -45.16 -26.01
CA ARG A 586 -44.48 -44.50 -26.65
C ARG A 586 -45.47 -43.91 -25.64
N GLU A 587 -45.79 -44.62 -24.56
CA GLU A 587 -46.78 -44.17 -23.57
C GLU A 587 -46.31 -42.90 -22.85
N PHE A 588 -45.04 -42.85 -22.46
CA PHE A 588 -44.44 -41.70 -21.78
C PHE A 588 -44.28 -40.50 -22.73
N LEU A 589 -43.88 -40.76 -23.98
CA LEU A 589 -43.82 -39.74 -25.03
C LEU A 589 -45.19 -39.11 -25.29
N LEU A 590 -46.24 -39.93 -25.41
CA LEU A 590 -47.60 -39.46 -25.59
C LEU A 590 -48.09 -38.67 -24.36
N ALA A 591 -47.78 -39.15 -23.15
CA ALA A 591 -48.10 -38.43 -21.91
C ALA A 591 -47.41 -37.06 -21.85
N ALA A 592 -46.13 -36.98 -22.23
CA ALA A 592 -45.38 -35.72 -22.27
C ALA A 592 -45.90 -34.76 -23.34
N ALA A 593 -46.21 -35.26 -24.54
CA ALA A 593 -46.80 -34.45 -25.61
C ALA A 593 -48.19 -33.91 -25.25
N LYS A 594 -49.00 -34.71 -24.53
CA LYS A 594 -50.29 -34.26 -23.99
C LYS A 594 -50.16 -33.18 -22.92
N GLN A 595 -49.03 -33.07 -22.24
CA GLN A 595 -48.81 -32.07 -21.21
C GLN A 595 -48.13 -30.80 -21.76
N ASN A 596 -47.11 -30.94 -22.61
CA ASN A 596 -46.36 -29.83 -23.20
C ASN A 596 -46.12 -30.02 -24.70
N GLY A 597 -46.74 -29.17 -25.51
CA GLY A 597 -46.58 -29.21 -26.96
C GLY A 597 -45.17 -28.89 -27.45
N LEU A 598 -44.32 -28.25 -26.64
CA LEU A 598 -42.93 -27.96 -26.98
C LEU A 598 -41.99 -29.16 -26.83
N ILE A 599 -42.50 -30.35 -26.48
CA ILE A 599 -41.68 -31.58 -26.46
C ILE A 599 -41.04 -31.87 -27.84
N LEU A 600 -41.66 -31.39 -28.93
CA LEU A 600 -41.15 -31.52 -30.30
C LEU A 600 -40.00 -30.53 -30.60
N GLN A 601 -39.85 -29.47 -29.80
CA GLN A 601 -38.83 -28.43 -30.00
C GLN A 601 -37.44 -28.85 -29.49
N CYS A 602 -37.34 -29.83 -28.58
CA CYS A 602 -36.11 -30.24 -27.89
C CYS A 602 -34.98 -30.71 -28.84
N LYS A 603 -34.41 -29.80 -29.63
CA LYS A 603 -33.20 -29.91 -30.42
C LYS A 603 -32.12 -29.13 -29.69
N SER A 604 -31.22 -29.83 -29.01
CA SER A 604 -29.79 -29.49 -28.80
C SER A 604 -29.30 -29.96 -27.44
N GLU A 605 -28.80 -31.19 -27.39
CA GLU A 605 -27.65 -31.63 -26.62
C GLU A 605 -27.32 -33.05 -27.12
N GLU A 606 -26.04 -33.41 -27.25
CA GLU A 606 -25.55 -34.61 -27.94
C GLU A 606 -26.17 -35.95 -27.48
N ARG A 607 -26.95 -35.97 -26.39
CA ARG A 607 -27.67 -37.13 -25.84
C ARG A 607 -29.09 -37.33 -26.41
N MET A 608 -29.57 -36.47 -27.31
CA MET A 608 -31.01 -36.39 -27.66
C MET A 608 -31.34 -36.50 -29.16
N THR A 609 -30.38 -36.84 -30.02
CA THR A 609 -30.56 -36.88 -31.49
C THR A 609 -31.46 -38.02 -31.97
N PHE A 610 -31.55 -39.12 -31.22
CA PHE A 610 -32.37 -40.29 -31.58
C PHE A 610 -33.83 -40.19 -31.06
N PHE A 611 -34.04 -39.44 -29.97
CA PHE A 611 -35.33 -39.24 -29.30
C PHE A 611 -36.38 -38.58 -30.20
N ILE A 612 -35.97 -37.55 -30.94
CA ILE A 612 -36.86 -36.77 -31.80
C ILE A 612 -37.38 -37.62 -32.98
N ASP A 613 -36.58 -38.57 -33.48
CA ASP A 613 -36.93 -39.35 -34.67
C ASP A 613 -38.10 -40.33 -34.43
N LEU A 614 -38.30 -40.81 -33.19
CA LEU A 614 -39.48 -41.61 -32.83
C LEU A 614 -40.75 -40.73 -32.70
N CYS A 615 -40.67 -39.60 -31.99
CA CYS A 615 -41.78 -38.65 -31.84
C CYS A 615 -42.29 -38.15 -33.18
N LEU A 616 -41.38 -37.89 -34.12
CA LEU A 616 -41.68 -37.38 -35.45
C LEU A 616 -42.28 -38.41 -36.43
N LYS A 617 -42.41 -39.68 -36.00
CA LYS A 617 -43.00 -40.78 -36.78
C LYS A 617 -44.36 -41.23 -36.26
N ASP A 618 -44.79 -40.83 -35.06
CA ASP A 618 -46.07 -41.23 -34.47
C ASP A 618 -47.13 -40.13 -34.63
N LYS A 619 -48.21 -40.46 -35.34
CA LYS A 619 -49.33 -39.55 -35.62
C LYS A 619 -49.98 -39.01 -34.33
N ASP A 620 -50.15 -39.85 -33.32
CA ASP A 620 -50.89 -39.49 -32.10
C ASP A 620 -50.07 -38.56 -31.21
N ILE A 621 -48.74 -38.78 -31.12
CA ILE A 621 -47.82 -37.93 -30.36
C ILE A 621 -47.78 -36.53 -30.98
N ILE A 622 -47.66 -36.43 -32.31
CA ILE A 622 -47.62 -35.15 -33.01
C ILE A 622 -48.96 -34.43 -32.87
N LYS A 623 -50.07 -35.14 -33.06
CA LYS A 623 -51.40 -34.58 -32.87
C LYS A 623 -51.57 -34.03 -31.46
N ALA A 624 -51.22 -34.80 -30.43
CA ALA A 624 -51.28 -34.35 -29.03
C ALA A 624 -50.40 -33.11 -28.79
N ALA A 625 -49.19 -33.07 -29.34
CA ALA A 625 -48.29 -31.93 -29.18
C ALA A 625 -48.83 -30.65 -29.84
N VAL A 626 -49.40 -30.74 -31.05
CA VAL A 626 -49.97 -29.56 -31.73
C VAL A 626 -51.30 -29.11 -31.11
N GLU A 627 -52.04 -30.02 -30.49
CA GLU A 627 -53.23 -29.69 -29.69
C GLU A 627 -52.86 -28.90 -28.43
N GLN A 628 -51.66 -29.09 -27.87
CA GLN A 628 -51.15 -28.28 -26.76
C GLN A 628 -50.47 -26.98 -27.22
N ASN A 629 -49.72 -27.01 -28.32
CA ASN A 629 -49.10 -25.84 -28.94
C ASN A 629 -49.07 -25.96 -30.47
N GLY A 630 -49.92 -25.22 -31.17
CA GLY A 630 -50.08 -25.31 -32.62
C GLY A 630 -48.80 -24.95 -33.39
N LEU A 631 -47.94 -24.09 -32.85
CA LEU A 631 -46.66 -23.75 -33.48
C LEU A 631 -45.66 -24.90 -33.47
N SER A 632 -45.91 -25.95 -32.67
CA SER A 632 -45.07 -27.15 -32.68
C SER A 632 -45.16 -27.93 -33.99
N LEU A 633 -46.15 -27.63 -34.84
CA LEU A 633 -46.25 -28.15 -36.21
C LEU A 633 -44.97 -27.91 -37.02
N GLN A 634 -44.24 -26.81 -36.76
CA GLN A 634 -42.98 -26.49 -37.44
C GLN A 634 -41.90 -27.56 -37.25
N TYR A 635 -41.96 -28.31 -36.15
CA TYR A 635 -40.99 -29.35 -35.82
C TYR A 635 -41.40 -30.71 -36.41
N ALA A 636 -42.65 -30.90 -36.83
CA ALA A 636 -43.16 -32.14 -37.40
C ALA A 636 -42.49 -32.49 -38.76
N SER A 637 -42.41 -33.78 -39.10
CA SER A 637 -41.92 -34.21 -40.41
C SER A 637 -42.84 -33.73 -41.54
N GLN A 638 -42.32 -33.67 -42.77
CA GLN A 638 -43.06 -33.15 -43.93
C GLN A 638 -44.40 -33.86 -44.15
N ASN A 639 -44.47 -35.17 -43.89
CA ASN A 639 -45.68 -35.98 -44.02
C ASN A 639 -46.78 -35.53 -43.06
N PHE A 640 -46.43 -35.20 -41.81
CA PHE A 640 -47.41 -34.76 -40.82
C PHE A 640 -47.78 -33.28 -40.95
N ARG A 641 -46.88 -32.46 -41.51
CA ARG A 641 -47.19 -31.08 -41.93
C ARG A 641 -48.19 -30.99 -43.08
N GLY A 642 -48.42 -32.09 -43.82
CA GLY A 642 -49.46 -32.21 -44.85
C GLY A 642 -50.69 -33.01 -44.40
N ASN A 643 -50.71 -33.52 -43.17
CA ASN A 643 -51.79 -34.38 -42.68
C ASN A 643 -53.02 -33.54 -42.29
N LYS A 644 -54.17 -33.83 -42.94
CA LYS A 644 -55.42 -33.08 -42.75
C LYS A 644 -55.88 -32.98 -41.29
N GLU A 645 -55.71 -34.02 -40.49
CA GLU A 645 -56.17 -33.98 -39.09
C GLU A 645 -55.23 -33.13 -38.22
N ILE A 646 -53.91 -33.30 -38.38
CA ILE A 646 -52.89 -32.62 -37.56
C ILE A 646 -52.83 -31.14 -37.89
N VAL A 647 -52.85 -30.77 -39.17
CA VAL A 647 -52.82 -29.35 -39.59
C VAL A 647 -54.06 -28.63 -39.06
N LEU A 648 -55.24 -29.23 -39.21
CA LEU A 648 -56.47 -28.61 -38.69
C LEU A 648 -56.43 -28.46 -37.17
N ALA A 649 -55.91 -29.46 -36.44
CA ALA A 649 -55.74 -29.38 -34.99
C ALA A 649 -54.76 -28.26 -34.59
N ALA A 650 -53.60 -28.19 -35.24
CA ALA A 650 -52.58 -27.16 -35.00
C ALA A 650 -53.11 -25.74 -35.25
N VAL A 651 -53.81 -25.55 -36.38
CA VAL A 651 -54.37 -24.27 -36.79
C VAL A 651 -55.52 -23.83 -35.89
N LYS A 652 -56.37 -24.77 -35.46
CA LYS A 652 -57.42 -24.49 -34.46
C LYS A 652 -56.83 -24.06 -33.11
N GLN A 653 -55.66 -24.57 -32.74
CA GLN A 653 -54.96 -24.15 -31.52
C GLN A 653 -54.31 -22.77 -31.72
N ASN A 654 -53.57 -22.57 -32.81
CA ASN A 654 -52.92 -21.31 -33.17
C ASN A 654 -52.89 -21.13 -34.70
N GLY A 655 -53.56 -20.10 -35.20
CA GLY A 655 -53.71 -19.84 -36.64
C GLY A 655 -52.38 -19.60 -37.37
N PHE A 656 -51.35 -19.10 -36.68
CA PHE A 656 -50.00 -18.96 -37.27
C PHE A 656 -49.32 -20.30 -37.55
N ALA A 657 -49.83 -21.41 -37.03
CA ALA A 657 -49.35 -22.75 -37.40
C ALA A 657 -49.50 -23.01 -38.91
N LEU A 658 -50.43 -22.33 -39.59
CA LEU A 658 -50.69 -22.48 -41.02
C LEU A 658 -49.43 -22.26 -41.87
N GLN A 659 -48.53 -21.36 -41.47
CA GLN A 659 -47.28 -21.10 -42.19
C GLN A 659 -46.35 -22.31 -42.27
N TYR A 660 -46.54 -23.29 -41.37
CA TYR A 660 -45.75 -24.50 -41.30
C TYR A 660 -46.43 -25.70 -41.96
N ALA A 661 -47.68 -25.57 -42.41
CA ALA A 661 -48.34 -26.61 -43.18
C ALA A 661 -47.65 -26.77 -44.54
N THR A 662 -47.51 -28.00 -45.03
CA THR A 662 -46.97 -28.26 -46.36
C THR A 662 -48.08 -28.38 -47.37
N TRP A 663 -48.10 -27.43 -48.32
CA TRP A 663 -49.09 -27.33 -49.37
C TRP A 663 -48.73 -28.27 -50.52
N SER A 664 -49.51 -29.33 -50.68
CA SER A 664 -49.66 -30.02 -51.95
C SER A 664 -50.95 -29.52 -52.60
N PHE A 665 -50.86 -28.83 -53.73
CA PHE A 665 -52.04 -28.27 -54.42
C PHE A 665 -53.01 -29.35 -54.93
N GLU A 666 -52.55 -30.60 -55.05
CA GLU A 666 -53.29 -31.73 -55.62
C GLU A 666 -54.03 -32.58 -54.56
N ASP A 667 -53.65 -32.52 -53.28
CA ASP A 667 -54.13 -33.50 -52.26
C ASP A 667 -55.32 -33.04 -51.39
N TRP A 668 -55.60 -31.74 -51.32
CA TRP A 668 -56.65 -31.18 -50.44
C TRP A 668 -57.82 -30.65 -51.27
N ASP A 669 -59.05 -31.08 -50.94
CA ASP A 669 -60.25 -30.55 -51.57
C ASP A 669 -60.51 -29.09 -51.16
N PHE A 670 -61.31 -28.38 -51.98
CA PHE A 670 -61.63 -26.97 -51.77
C PHE A 670 -62.25 -26.69 -50.40
N PHE A 671 -63.20 -27.53 -49.97
CA PHE A 671 -63.90 -27.36 -48.70
C PHE A 671 -62.96 -27.51 -47.51
N TYR A 672 -62.03 -28.46 -47.55
CA TYR A 672 -61.03 -28.63 -46.50
C TYR A 672 -60.07 -27.44 -46.44
N ARG A 673 -59.58 -26.95 -47.58
CA ARG A 673 -58.74 -25.73 -47.63
C ARG A 673 -59.46 -24.52 -47.05
N GLN A 674 -60.72 -24.32 -47.44
CA GLN A 674 -61.57 -23.27 -46.90
C GLN A 674 -61.73 -23.42 -45.38
N ASN A 675 -62.03 -24.62 -44.88
CA ASN A 675 -62.18 -24.88 -43.45
C ASN A 675 -60.90 -24.60 -42.65
N VAL A 676 -59.72 -24.95 -43.16
CA VAL A 676 -58.43 -24.66 -42.50
C VAL A 676 -58.12 -23.16 -42.50
N ALA A 677 -58.34 -22.47 -43.63
CA ALA A 677 -58.16 -21.03 -43.74
C ALA A 677 -59.11 -20.26 -42.82
N GLU A 678 -60.39 -20.65 -42.79
CA GLU A 678 -61.39 -20.10 -41.86
C GLU A 678 -61.00 -20.35 -40.41
N ALA A 679 -60.55 -21.56 -40.07
CA ALA A 679 -60.05 -21.87 -38.72
C ALA A 679 -58.84 -21.01 -38.35
N ALA A 680 -57.89 -20.79 -39.27
CA ALA A 680 -56.70 -19.96 -39.04
C ALA A 680 -57.06 -18.49 -38.78
N VAL A 681 -57.92 -17.92 -39.63
CA VAL A 681 -58.39 -16.54 -39.50
C VAL A 681 -59.23 -16.37 -38.23
N LYS A 682 -60.07 -17.35 -37.90
CA LYS A 682 -60.88 -17.32 -36.67
C LYS A 682 -60.03 -17.31 -35.40
N GLN A 683 -58.95 -18.10 -35.37
CA GLN A 683 -58.08 -18.19 -34.20
C GLN A 683 -57.13 -16.98 -34.08
N ASN A 684 -56.61 -16.50 -35.21
CA ASN A 684 -55.72 -15.33 -35.25
C ASN A 684 -56.10 -14.45 -36.46
N GLY A 685 -56.94 -13.43 -36.23
CA GLY A 685 -57.51 -12.56 -37.28
C GLY A 685 -56.51 -11.88 -38.23
N PHE A 686 -55.22 -11.89 -37.92
CA PHE A 686 -54.12 -11.34 -38.74
C PHE A 686 -53.48 -12.36 -39.71
N VAL A 687 -53.90 -13.63 -39.72
CA VAL A 687 -53.37 -14.66 -40.64
C VAL A 687 -53.93 -14.49 -42.08
N LEU A 688 -54.62 -13.38 -42.37
CA LEU A 688 -55.24 -13.07 -43.66
C LEU A 688 -54.29 -13.16 -44.86
N GLU A 689 -53.03 -12.77 -44.73
CA GLU A 689 -52.07 -12.80 -45.84
C GLU A 689 -51.56 -14.22 -46.14
N LEU A 690 -51.39 -15.04 -45.09
CA LEU A 690 -51.04 -16.45 -45.18
C LEU A 690 -52.21 -17.33 -45.61
N ALA A 691 -53.45 -16.95 -45.24
CA ALA A 691 -54.68 -17.63 -45.65
C ALA A 691 -55.16 -17.24 -47.05
N ARG A 692 -54.68 -16.11 -47.59
CA ARG A 692 -54.95 -15.66 -48.98
C ARG A 692 -53.99 -16.26 -50.01
N LYS A 693 -52.75 -16.56 -49.61
CA LYS A 693 -51.80 -17.36 -50.40
C LYS A 693 -52.22 -18.83 -50.39
#